data_AF-A0A835IKN6-F1
#
_entry.id   AF-A0A835IKN6-F1
#
_cell.length_a   1.000
_cell.length_b   1.000
_cell.length_c   1.000
_cell.angle_alpha   90.00
_cell.angle_beta   90.00
_cell.angle_gamma   90.00
#
_symmetry.space_group_name_H-M   'P 1'
#
loop_
_entity.id
_entity.type
_entity.pdbx_description
1 polymer ?
#
loop_
_entity_poly.entity_id
_entity_poly.type
_entity_poly.pdbx_seq_one_letter_code
_entity_poly.pdbx_strand_id
1 'polypeptide(L)'
;DLVILYSKFHHLVASHIWICDAVSVVIGLFLVCVGIFGNKEGEQTPLQEPLLDSRGKSHKKTLDLEDVPQLDCGDSVDGVYPTFKNKLYSSSTGDQQVSTLKLVKALLSANWREFVISGFFCLLYTLANYVGPYLIETFVQHLNGVREFNGYVLVSAFFGAKLVECFSQRQLFFRMQQVGVRLRAALITTVYKKGQTLSCQSKQGHTSGEIINFMTVDAERIGDFSWYMHDVWMIPMQVILALLILYKNLGIASIATLVATILVMLANFPLGKLQEKFQGKLMESKDARMKTTSEILRNMRILKLQGWEMKFLSKVIELRKNEEGWLKKYVYTSAVNTFVFWGAPTFVSVITFGACMLLGIPLESGKILSALATFRILQEPIYTLPDTISMAVQTKVSLDRIASFLRLNDLQTDVVEKLPKGSDVSIEIRDGYFTWDISSSSPTLKDINFEVFHGMRVAVCGTVGSGKSSLLSCILGEVPKVSGSVKLSGTKAYIPQSPWIQSGKIEENILFGKEMDREKYETVLEACSLKKDLEILSFGDQTVIGERGINLSGGQKQRIQIARALYQDADIYLFDDPFSAVDAHTGSHLFKECLLGLLASKTVIYVTHQVEFLPSADLILMSNERWKDHAIGKVSLHHIY
;
A
#
# COMPACT_ATOMS: atom_id res chain seq x y z
N ASP A 1 -34.85 -4.46 -28.75
CA ASP A 1 -35.50 -4.08 -27.48
C ASP A 1 -34.59 -3.44 -26.42
N LEU A 2 -33.31 -3.80 -26.28
CA LEU A 2 -32.39 -3.09 -25.36
C LEU A 2 -32.01 -1.66 -25.81
N VAL A 3 -32.05 -1.35 -27.11
CA VAL A 3 -31.64 -0.05 -27.67
C VAL A 3 -32.73 1.03 -27.48
N ILE A 4 -34.00 0.64 -27.33
CA ILE A 4 -35.12 1.57 -27.17
C ILE A 4 -35.29 2.00 -25.70
N LEU A 5 -34.86 1.17 -24.73
CA LEU A 5 -34.80 1.58 -23.32
C LEU A 5 -33.67 2.59 -23.03
N TYR A 6 -32.54 2.50 -23.74
CA TYR A 6 -31.41 3.42 -23.57
C TYR A 6 -31.72 4.85 -24.08
N SER A 7 -32.52 4.97 -25.14
CA SER A 7 -32.94 6.27 -25.71
C SER A 7 -33.96 7.03 -24.83
N LYS A 8 -34.87 6.32 -24.16
CA LYS A 8 -35.88 6.97 -23.29
C LYS A 8 -35.36 7.39 -21.92
N PHE A 9 -34.35 6.71 -21.37
CA PHE A 9 -33.72 7.12 -20.11
C PHE A 9 -32.89 8.39 -20.26
N HIS A 10 -32.29 8.62 -21.43
CA HIS A 10 -31.47 9.81 -21.70
C HIS A 10 -32.28 11.12 -21.71
N HIS A 11 -33.56 11.07 -22.09
CA HIS A 11 -34.43 12.25 -22.11
C HIS A 11 -34.96 12.68 -20.73
N LEU A 12 -35.02 11.77 -19.74
CA LEU A 12 -35.42 12.12 -18.36
C LEU A 12 -34.25 12.61 -17.51
N VAL A 13 -33.02 12.13 -17.78
CA VAL A 13 -31.80 12.64 -17.13
C VAL A 13 -31.37 13.98 -17.76
N ALA A 14 -31.72 14.22 -19.03
CA ALA A 14 -31.41 15.48 -19.73
C ALA A 14 -31.97 16.72 -19.02
N SER A 15 -33.19 16.72 -18.46
CA SER A 15 -33.73 17.95 -17.86
C SER A 15 -32.98 18.42 -16.59
N HIS A 16 -32.36 17.51 -15.85
CA HIS A 16 -31.49 17.85 -14.71
C HIS A 16 -30.04 18.14 -15.13
N ILE A 17 -29.58 17.57 -16.24
CA ILE A 17 -28.27 17.85 -16.84
C ILE A 17 -28.23 19.27 -17.42
N TRP A 18 -29.30 19.77 -18.04
CA TRP A 18 -29.28 21.09 -18.70
C TRP A 18 -29.12 22.27 -17.74
N ILE A 19 -29.55 22.14 -16.47
CA ILE A 19 -29.33 23.18 -15.45
C ILE A 19 -27.89 23.13 -14.92
N CYS A 20 -27.32 21.93 -14.74
CA CYS A 20 -25.90 21.77 -14.41
C CYS A 20 -24.98 22.17 -15.57
N ASP A 21 -25.40 21.97 -16.82
CA ASP A 21 -24.67 22.39 -18.02
C ASP A 21 -24.78 23.91 -18.22
N ALA A 22 -25.94 24.53 -17.98
CA ALA A 22 -26.06 25.99 -18.01
C ALA A 22 -25.21 26.65 -16.91
N VAL A 23 -25.17 26.09 -15.71
CA VAL A 23 -24.31 26.58 -14.62
C VAL A 23 -22.84 26.28 -14.92
N SER A 24 -22.49 25.14 -15.53
CA SER A 24 -21.11 24.84 -15.95
C SER A 24 -20.67 25.69 -17.15
N VAL A 25 -21.58 26.08 -18.03
CA VAL A 25 -21.34 27.02 -19.14
C VAL A 25 -21.19 28.43 -18.60
N VAL A 26 -21.97 28.84 -17.61
CA VAL A 26 -21.84 30.16 -16.95
C VAL A 26 -20.57 30.22 -16.10
N ILE A 27 -20.21 29.14 -15.39
CA ILE A 27 -18.93 29.02 -14.67
C ILE A 27 -17.76 28.95 -15.66
N GLY A 28 -17.92 28.24 -16.78
CA GLY A 28 -16.94 28.20 -17.86
C GLY A 28 -16.74 29.57 -18.50
N LEU A 29 -17.82 30.31 -18.80
CA LEU A 29 -17.76 31.70 -19.27
C LEU A 29 -17.19 32.64 -18.21
N PHE A 30 -17.49 32.43 -16.92
CA PHE A 30 -16.91 33.21 -15.83
C PHE A 30 -15.41 32.96 -15.67
N LEU A 31 -14.96 31.70 -15.75
CA LEU A 31 -13.54 31.34 -15.72
C LEU A 31 -12.80 31.82 -16.98
N VAL A 32 -13.44 31.78 -18.16
CA VAL A 32 -12.92 32.36 -19.40
C VAL A 32 -12.82 33.89 -19.28
N CYS A 33 -13.82 34.56 -18.72
CA CYS A 33 -13.75 36.01 -18.46
C CYS A 33 -12.69 36.35 -17.41
N VAL A 34 -12.55 35.58 -16.34
CA VAL A 34 -11.49 35.76 -15.33
C VAL A 34 -10.11 35.48 -15.92
N GLY A 35 -9.97 34.49 -16.82
CA GLY A 35 -8.73 34.23 -17.56
C GLY A 35 -8.38 35.31 -18.58
N ILE A 36 -9.38 35.91 -19.23
CA ILE A 36 -9.19 37.02 -20.19
C ILE A 36 -8.83 38.33 -19.46
N PHE A 37 -9.42 38.60 -18.28
CA PHE A 37 -9.12 39.80 -17.48
C PHE A 37 -7.94 39.64 -16.51
N GLY A 38 -7.52 38.41 -16.20
CA GLY A 38 -6.36 38.08 -15.36
C GLY A 38 -5.01 38.14 -16.09
N ASN A 39 -5.00 38.59 -17.35
CA ASN A 39 -3.80 38.63 -18.16
C ASN A 39 -3.02 39.93 -17.93
N LYS A 40 -2.49 40.10 -16.72
CA LYS A 40 -1.37 40.99 -16.44
C LYS A 40 -0.51 40.42 -15.33
N GLU A 41 0.74 40.19 -15.73
CA GLU A 41 1.92 39.83 -14.93
C GLU A 41 2.05 38.36 -14.58
N GLY A 42 3.10 37.77 -15.17
CA GLY A 42 3.36 36.36 -15.16
C GLY A 42 3.82 35.89 -13.80
N GLU A 43 3.12 34.90 -13.27
CA GLU A 43 3.71 33.77 -12.57
C GLU A 43 2.61 32.71 -12.45
N GLN A 44 2.91 31.53 -12.98
CA GLN A 44 2.34 30.22 -12.71
C GLN A 44 0.98 30.16 -11.97
N THR A 45 -0.08 29.76 -12.68
CA THR A 45 -0.84 28.54 -12.29
C THR A 45 -1.50 27.86 -13.49
N PRO A 46 -0.74 26.99 -14.19
CA PRO A 46 -1.20 26.08 -15.24
C PRO A 46 -0.85 24.62 -14.88
N LEU A 47 -1.81 23.74 -14.58
CA LEU A 47 -1.48 22.34 -14.20
C LEU A 47 -2.24 21.24 -14.96
N GLN A 48 -3.34 21.56 -15.66
CA GLN A 48 -4.07 20.56 -16.47
C GLN A 48 -4.14 20.88 -17.97
N GLU A 49 -4.07 22.15 -18.35
CA GLU A 49 -4.04 22.56 -19.76
C GLU A 49 -2.86 21.97 -20.56
N PRO A 50 -1.65 21.71 -20.04
CA PRO A 50 -0.60 21.10 -20.87
C PRO A 50 -0.91 19.65 -21.28
N LEU A 51 -1.61 18.90 -20.42
CA LEU A 51 -2.02 17.51 -20.68
C LEU A 51 -3.28 17.42 -21.56
N LEU A 52 -4.15 18.42 -21.48
CA LEU A 52 -5.39 18.49 -22.28
C LEU A 52 -5.24 19.32 -23.57
N ASP A 53 -4.36 20.31 -23.58
CA ASP A 53 -4.24 21.40 -24.55
C ASP A 53 -2.79 21.69 -24.98
N SER A 54 -1.85 20.74 -24.89
CA SER A 54 -0.63 20.83 -25.70
C SER A 54 -0.98 20.68 -27.19
N ARG A 55 -1.45 21.78 -27.80
CA ARG A 55 -1.68 22.00 -29.24
C ARG A 55 -2.00 20.70 -29.99
N GLY A 56 -3.14 20.10 -29.66
CA GLY A 56 -3.72 18.99 -30.43
C GLY A 56 -2.97 17.65 -30.46
N LYS A 57 -2.01 17.37 -29.56
CA LYS A 57 -1.31 16.07 -29.51
C LYS A 57 -1.90 15.05 -28.53
N SER A 58 -2.38 15.42 -27.35
CA SER A 58 -2.90 14.46 -26.35
C SER A 58 -4.21 13.76 -26.78
N HIS A 59 -5.08 14.44 -27.54
CA HIS A 59 -6.22 13.77 -28.20
C HIS A 59 -5.84 12.91 -29.40
N LYS A 60 -4.59 13.00 -29.90
CA LYS A 60 -4.09 12.29 -31.10
C LYS A 60 -3.00 11.25 -30.81
N LYS A 61 -2.40 11.26 -29.63
CA LYS A 61 -1.29 10.39 -29.21
C LYS A 61 -1.63 9.79 -27.86
N THR A 62 -1.38 8.50 -27.70
CA THR A 62 -1.38 7.84 -26.40
C THR A 62 -0.35 8.53 -25.49
N LEU A 63 -0.76 8.92 -24.28
CA LEU A 63 0.14 9.47 -23.27
C LEU A 63 1.22 8.45 -22.94
N ASP A 64 2.49 8.87 -23.04
CA ASP A 64 3.63 8.08 -22.61
C ASP A 64 4.02 8.45 -21.16
N LEU A 65 4.85 7.63 -20.51
CA LEU A 65 5.28 7.86 -19.12
C LEU A 65 5.98 9.22 -18.94
N GLU A 66 6.66 9.69 -19.99
CA GLU A 66 7.39 10.97 -20.02
C GLU A 66 6.45 12.18 -20.02
N ASP A 67 5.19 12.00 -20.45
CA ASP A 67 4.18 13.08 -20.48
C ASP A 67 3.58 13.33 -19.09
N VAL A 68 3.78 12.41 -18.13
CA VAL A 68 3.22 12.53 -16.78
C VAL A 68 4.08 13.48 -15.93
N PRO A 69 3.50 14.58 -15.41
CA PRO A 69 4.26 15.53 -14.61
C PRO A 69 4.74 14.89 -13.31
N GLN A 70 5.92 15.34 -12.85
CA GLN A 70 6.42 14.95 -11.54
C GLN A 70 5.53 15.52 -10.43
N LEU A 71 5.50 14.81 -9.30
CA LEU A 71 4.76 15.23 -8.11
C LEU A 71 5.39 16.49 -7.51
N ASP A 72 4.55 17.35 -6.95
CA ASP A 72 4.98 18.49 -6.15
C ASP A 72 5.79 18.03 -4.92
N CYS A 73 6.78 18.82 -4.49
CA CYS A 73 7.62 18.48 -3.35
C CYS A 73 6.84 18.29 -2.04
N GLY A 74 5.71 18.97 -1.86
CA GLY A 74 4.84 18.82 -0.70
C GLY A 74 4.03 17.52 -0.69
N ASP A 75 3.83 16.90 -1.86
CA ASP A 75 3.09 15.65 -2.04
C ASP A 75 4.00 14.44 -2.26
N SER A 76 5.30 14.66 -2.45
CA SER A 76 6.29 13.60 -2.57
C SER A 76 6.56 12.90 -1.24
N VAL A 77 7.05 11.66 -1.32
CA VAL A 77 7.47 10.89 -0.14
C VAL A 77 8.55 11.63 0.65
N ASP A 78 9.43 12.36 -0.04
CA ASP A 78 10.54 13.09 0.58
C ASP A 78 10.06 14.29 1.41
N GLY A 79 8.96 14.94 1.01
CA GLY A 79 8.34 16.01 1.80
C GLY A 79 7.47 15.49 2.96
N VAL A 80 6.64 14.47 2.70
CA VAL A 80 5.63 13.99 3.65
C VAL A 80 6.24 13.13 4.76
N TYR A 81 7.13 12.21 4.41
CA TYR A 81 7.63 11.18 5.34
C TYR A 81 8.42 11.75 6.53
N PRO A 82 9.35 12.71 6.38
CA PRO A 82 10.10 13.26 7.51
C PRO A 82 9.19 13.94 8.54
N THR A 83 8.21 14.71 8.08
CA THR A 83 7.23 15.40 8.94
C THR A 83 6.43 14.39 9.75
N PHE A 84 5.91 13.35 9.08
CA PHE A 84 5.18 12.26 9.73
C PHE A 84 6.05 11.49 10.73
N LYS A 85 7.26 11.07 10.32
CA LYS A 85 8.22 10.34 11.17
C LYS A 85 8.54 11.12 12.43
N ASN A 86 8.84 12.41 12.30
CA ASN A 86 9.14 13.26 13.44
C ASN A 86 7.97 13.31 14.43
N LYS A 87 6.71 13.45 13.96
CA LYS A 87 5.53 13.44 14.83
C LYS A 87 5.24 12.07 15.46
N LEU A 88 5.56 10.99 14.78
CA LEU A 88 5.36 9.63 15.28
C LEU A 88 6.33 9.30 16.42
N TYR A 89 7.59 9.74 16.31
CA TYR A 89 8.66 9.41 17.25
C TYR A 89 9.07 10.56 18.20
N SER A 90 8.56 11.79 18.04
CA SER A 90 8.94 12.95 18.89
C SER A 90 8.62 12.80 20.38
N SER A 91 7.75 11.85 20.73
CA SER A 91 7.34 11.57 22.12
C SER A 91 7.95 10.27 22.66
N SER A 92 8.85 9.62 21.92
CA SER A 92 9.46 8.35 22.28
C SER A 92 10.80 8.56 22.98
N THR A 93 10.77 9.15 24.17
CA THR A 93 11.87 9.00 25.14
C THR A 93 11.75 7.62 25.79
N GLY A 94 12.45 6.64 25.24
CA GLY A 94 12.59 5.29 25.80
C GLY A 94 11.35 4.39 25.66
N ASP A 95 11.48 3.32 24.88
CA ASP A 95 10.67 2.08 24.91
C ASP A 95 9.14 2.14 24.72
N GLN A 96 8.52 3.31 24.56
CA GLN A 96 7.09 3.36 24.29
C GLN A 96 6.75 3.04 22.83
N GLN A 97 6.51 1.74 22.60
CA GLN A 97 5.86 1.13 21.44
C GLN A 97 4.79 2.01 20.76
N VAL A 98 4.76 2.00 19.43
CA VAL A 98 3.82 2.78 18.59
C VAL A 98 2.39 2.30 18.83
N SER A 99 1.60 3.05 19.62
CA SER A 99 0.18 2.74 19.83
C SER A 99 -0.70 3.20 18.66
N THR A 100 -1.88 2.58 18.47
CA THR A 100 -2.84 2.99 17.43
C THR A 100 -3.21 4.46 17.57
N LEU A 101 -3.43 4.92 18.80
CA LEU A 101 -3.77 6.31 19.09
C LEU A 101 -2.62 7.28 18.77
N LYS A 102 -1.36 6.88 19.04
CA LYS A 102 -0.17 7.65 18.63
C LYS A 102 -0.07 7.72 17.11
N LEU A 103 -0.31 6.61 16.40
CA LEU A 103 -0.30 6.56 14.94
C LEU A 103 -1.35 7.52 14.34
N VAL A 104 -2.60 7.46 14.83
CA VAL A 104 -3.67 8.38 14.42
C VAL A 104 -3.30 9.83 14.70
N LYS A 105 -2.78 10.12 15.90
CA LYS A 105 -2.36 11.49 16.27
C LYS A 105 -1.23 11.99 15.37
N ALA A 106 -0.26 11.14 15.02
CA ALA A 106 0.81 11.50 14.11
C ALA A 106 0.28 11.82 12.71
N LEU A 107 -0.59 10.97 12.15
CA LEU A 107 -1.22 11.16 10.84
C LEU A 107 -2.03 12.47 10.78
N LEU A 108 -2.85 12.73 11.80
CA LEU A 108 -3.65 13.96 11.90
C LEU A 108 -2.77 15.20 12.07
N SER A 109 -1.75 15.12 12.94
CA SER A 109 -0.86 16.25 13.22
C SER A 109 0.08 16.59 12.06
N ALA A 110 0.42 15.62 11.20
CA ALA A 110 1.24 15.86 10.02
C ALA A 110 0.48 16.67 8.96
N ASN A 111 -0.84 16.48 8.85
CA ASN A 111 -1.69 17.09 7.82
C ASN A 111 -2.73 18.08 8.39
N TRP A 112 -2.55 18.56 9.62
CA TRP A 112 -3.56 19.33 10.36
C TRP A 112 -4.06 20.58 9.61
N ARG A 113 -3.18 21.26 8.85
CA ARG A 113 -3.53 22.46 8.08
C ARG A 113 -4.57 22.15 7.02
N GLU A 114 -4.37 21.06 6.28
CA GLU A 114 -5.30 20.65 5.23
C GLU A 114 -6.65 20.26 5.83
N PHE A 115 -6.65 19.56 6.96
CA PHE A 115 -7.88 19.18 7.67
C PHE A 115 -8.72 20.37 8.17
N VAL A 116 -8.06 21.42 8.65
CA VAL A 116 -8.75 22.65 9.09
C VAL A 116 -9.33 23.39 7.89
N ILE A 117 -8.54 23.55 6.83
CA ILE A 117 -8.98 24.26 5.61
C ILE A 117 -10.12 23.50 4.94
N SER A 118 -10.03 22.18 4.82
CA SER A 118 -11.09 21.37 4.26
C SER A 118 -12.35 21.36 5.12
N GLY A 119 -12.21 21.35 6.45
CA GLY A 119 -13.34 21.48 7.37
C GLY A 119 -14.08 22.80 7.17
N PHE A 120 -13.34 23.90 6.94
CA PHE A 120 -13.93 25.19 6.60
C PHE A 120 -14.71 25.15 5.27
N PHE A 121 -14.13 24.58 4.20
CA PHE A 121 -14.85 24.42 2.93
C PHE A 121 -16.06 23.49 3.05
N CYS A 122 -15.98 22.45 3.87
CA CYS A 122 -17.11 21.54 4.13
C CYS A 122 -18.28 22.26 4.82
N LEU A 123 -17.97 23.12 5.78
CA LEU A 123 -18.95 23.97 6.46
C LEU A 123 -19.56 25.01 5.50
N LEU A 124 -18.74 25.69 4.70
CA LEU A 124 -19.22 26.64 3.69
C LEU A 124 -20.13 25.97 2.65
N TYR A 125 -19.72 24.81 2.14
CA TYR A 125 -20.51 24.00 1.22
C TYR A 125 -21.89 23.70 1.80
N THR A 126 -21.93 23.23 3.06
CA THR A 126 -23.19 22.90 3.72
C THR A 126 -24.06 24.12 3.90
N LEU A 127 -23.53 25.21 4.45
CA LEU A 127 -24.32 26.44 4.63
C LEU A 127 -24.89 26.95 3.30
N ALA A 128 -24.07 26.96 2.24
CA ALA A 128 -24.49 27.39 0.91
C ALA A 128 -25.61 26.51 0.32
N ASN A 129 -25.54 25.19 0.49
CA ASN A 129 -26.55 24.25 0.02
C ASN A 129 -27.93 24.50 0.68
N TYR A 130 -27.95 24.92 1.95
CA TYR A 130 -29.20 25.21 2.67
C TYR A 130 -29.78 26.62 2.43
N VAL A 131 -29.05 27.54 1.78
CA VAL A 131 -29.58 28.86 1.37
C VAL A 131 -30.78 28.70 0.45
N GLY A 132 -30.72 27.72 -0.47
CA GLY A 132 -31.80 27.40 -1.40
C GLY A 132 -33.13 27.14 -0.68
N PRO A 133 -33.25 26.05 0.09
CA PRO A 133 -34.44 25.76 0.87
C PRO A 133 -34.88 26.90 1.78
N TYR A 134 -33.96 27.62 2.42
CA TYR A 134 -34.29 28.68 3.36
C TYR A 134 -34.98 29.89 2.71
N LEU A 135 -34.54 30.30 1.51
CA LEU A 135 -35.03 31.50 0.82
C LEU A 135 -36.17 31.24 -0.19
N ILE A 136 -36.44 29.98 -0.56
CA ILE A 136 -37.46 29.63 -1.56
C ILE A 136 -38.85 30.16 -1.17
N GLU A 137 -39.23 30.11 0.11
CA GLU A 137 -40.53 30.62 0.56
C GLU A 137 -40.67 32.12 0.29
N THR A 138 -39.68 32.91 0.72
CA THR A 138 -39.64 34.37 0.50
C THR A 138 -39.62 34.71 -0.99
N PHE A 139 -38.93 33.91 -1.80
CA PHE A 139 -38.91 34.09 -3.25
C PHE A 139 -40.29 33.86 -3.88
N VAL A 140 -41.00 32.80 -3.48
CA VAL A 140 -42.36 32.51 -3.98
C VAL A 140 -43.37 33.57 -3.50
N GLN A 141 -43.25 34.05 -2.27
CA GLN A 141 -44.08 35.15 -1.76
C GLN A 141 -43.87 36.45 -2.55
N HIS A 142 -42.63 36.75 -2.94
CA HIS A 142 -42.32 37.89 -3.81
C HIS A 142 -43.00 37.76 -5.17
N LEU A 143 -42.99 36.58 -5.78
CA LEU A 143 -43.68 36.30 -7.06
C LEU A 143 -45.20 36.43 -6.94
N ASN A 144 -45.77 36.07 -5.79
CA ASN A 144 -47.20 36.21 -5.50
C ASN A 144 -47.62 37.65 -5.14
N GLY A 145 -46.71 38.62 -5.18
CA GLY A 145 -47.00 40.04 -5.00
C GLY A 145 -46.71 40.61 -3.60
N VAL A 146 -46.28 39.79 -2.64
CA VAL A 146 -45.87 40.24 -1.30
C VAL A 146 -44.38 40.57 -1.31
N ARG A 147 -44.04 41.86 -1.41
CA ARG A 147 -42.65 42.32 -1.61
C ARG A 147 -42.00 42.74 -0.31
N GLU A 148 -41.47 41.78 0.47
CA GLU A 148 -40.59 42.09 1.62
C GLU A 148 -39.17 42.45 1.19
N PHE A 149 -38.62 41.75 0.19
CA PHE A 149 -37.28 41.97 -0.36
C PHE A 149 -37.34 42.21 -1.87
N ASN A 150 -36.33 42.90 -2.42
CA ASN A 150 -36.20 43.09 -3.86
C ASN A 150 -35.86 41.74 -4.54
N GLY A 151 -36.63 41.36 -5.57
CA GLY A 151 -36.47 40.08 -6.26
C GLY A 151 -35.07 39.88 -6.86
N TYR A 152 -34.42 40.96 -7.30
CA TYR A 152 -33.04 40.91 -7.79
C TYR A 152 -32.06 40.47 -6.69
N VAL A 153 -32.26 40.90 -5.44
CA VAL A 153 -31.41 40.52 -4.30
C VAL A 153 -31.55 39.03 -3.98
N LEU A 154 -32.77 38.49 -4.04
CA LEU A 154 -33.03 37.05 -3.86
C LEU A 154 -32.36 36.20 -4.93
N VAL A 155 -32.48 36.59 -6.21
CA VAL A 155 -31.84 35.88 -7.33
C VAL A 155 -30.31 35.94 -7.21
N SER A 156 -29.75 37.11 -6.88
CA SER A 156 -28.31 37.26 -6.63
C SER A 156 -27.85 36.41 -5.44
N ALA A 157 -28.65 36.27 -4.39
CA ALA A 157 -28.35 35.40 -3.25
C ALA A 157 -28.34 33.91 -3.65
N PHE A 158 -29.32 33.43 -4.43
CA PHE A 158 -29.31 32.05 -4.94
C PHE A 158 -28.09 31.77 -5.83
N PHE A 159 -27.78 32.68 -6.74
CA PHE A 159 -26.64 32.55 -7.63
C PHE A 159 -25.32 32.55 -6.86
N GLY A 160 -25.14 33.50 -5.94
CA GLY A 160 -23.96 33.58 -5.07
C GLY A 160 -23.79 32.34 -4.20
N ALA A 161 -24.88 31.85 -3.59
CA ALA A 161 -24.85 30.62 -2.80
C ALA A 161 -24.45 29.41 -3.66
N LYS A 162 -24.98 29.27 -4.88
CA LYS A 162 -24.60 28.17 -5.77
C LYS A 162 -23.15 28.23 -6.23
N LEU A 163 -22.60 29.42 -6.48
CA LEU A 163 -21.17 29.57 -6.78
C LEU A 163 -20.30 29.14 -5.59
N VAL A 164 -20.65 29.57 -4.37
CA VAL A 164 -19.92 29.20 -3.15
C VAL A 164 -20.01 27.70 -2.89
N GLU A 165 -21.19 27.10 -3.08
CA GLU A 165 -21.42 25.65 -2.96
C GLU A 165 -20.51 24.87 -3.92
N CYS A 166 -20.55 25.20 -5.21
CA CYS A 166 -19.74 24.50 -6.22
C CYS A 166 -18.24 24.66 -5.97
N PHE A 167 -17.77 25.88 -5.67
CA PHE A 167 -16.34 26.13 -5.39
C PHE A 167 -15.88 25.38 -4.14
N SER A 168 -16.65 25.45 -3.06
CA SER A 168 -16.31 24.80 -1.79
C SER A 168 -16.31 23.28 -1.91
N GLN A 169 -17.27 22.71 -2.65
CA GLN A 169 -17.33 21.27 -2.90
C GLN A 169 -16.09 20.78 -3.67
N ARG A 170 -15.69 21.50 -4.73
CA ARG A 170 -14.52 21.12 -5.52
C ARG A 170 -13.23 21.23 -4.72
N GLN A 171 -13.09 22.29 -3.92
CA GLN A 171 -11.92 22.46 -3.06
C GLN A 171 -11.85 21.41 -1.96
N LEU A 172 -13.00 21.03 -1.38
CA LEU A 172 -13.11 19.96 -0.39
C LEU A 172 -12.62 18.62 -0.98
N PHE A 173 -13.17 18.22 -2.14
CA PHE A 173 -12.81 16.95 -2.77
C PHE A 173 -11.34 16.88 -3.15
N PHE A 174 -10.80 17.93 -3.76
CA PHE A 174 -9.39 17.99 -4.12
C PHE A 174 -8.48 17.83 -2.90
N ARG A 175 -8.74 18.58 -1.82
CA ARG A 175 -7.92 18.51 -0.60
C ARG A 175 -8.05 17.16 0.11
N MET A 176 -9.24 16.59 0.20
CA MET A 176 -9.43 15.26 0.80
C MET A 176 -8.66 14.19 0.04
N GLN A 177 -8.72 14.20 -1.30
CA GLN A 177 -7.96 13.26 -2.12
C GLN A 177 -6.45 13.43 -1.93
N GLN A 178 -5.95 14.67 -1.91
CA GLN A 178 -4.54 14.97 -1.68
C GLN A 178 -4.08 14.46 -0.31
N VAL A 179 -4.87 14.70 0.74
CA VAL A 179 -4.58 14.17 2.08
C VAL A 179 -4.57 12.65 2.10
N GLY A 180 -5.54 11.98 1.46
CA GLY A 180 -5.58 10.53 1.34
C GLY A 180 -4.31 9.94 0.73
N VAL A 181 -3.81 10.55 -0.35
CA VAL A 181 -2.54 10.16 -1.00
C VAL A 181 -1.34 10.37 -0.06
N ARG A 182 -1.25 11.52 0.63
CA ARG A 182 -0.18 11.79 1.60
C ARG A 182 -0.17 10.77 2.75
N LEU A 183 -1.34 10.45 3.31
CA LEU A 183 -1.49 9.45 4.37
C LEU A 183 -1.01 8.07 3.90
N ARG A 184 -1.47 7.63 2.72
CA ARG A 184 -1.06 6.36 2.11
C ARG A 184 0.46 6.30 1.89
N ALA A 185 1.04 7.34 1.30
CA ALA A 185 2.48 7.40 1.03
C ALA A 185 3.30 7.28 2.32
N ALA A 186 2.95 8.06 3.35
CA ALA A 186 3.63 8.01 4.65
C ALA A 186 3.58 6.62 5.30
N LEU A 187 2.41 5.96 5.25
CA LEU A 187 2.21 4.63 5.81
C LEU A 187 3.00 3.56 5.05
N ILE A 188 2.94 3.56 3.71
CA ILE A 188 3.70 2.62 2.87
C ILE A 188 5.20 2.75 3.15
N THR A 189 5.74 3.98 3.18
CA THR A 189 7.17 4.19 3.45
C THR A 189 7.55 3.73 4.87
N THR A 190 6.67 3.93 5.86
CA THR A 190 6.91 3.48 7.24
C THR A 190 6.90 1.96 7.36
N VAL A 191 5.91 1.30 6.77
CA VAL A 191 5.81 -0.17 6.74
C VAL A 191 7.00 -0.78 5.98
N TYR A 192 7.38 -0.19 4.85
CA TYR A 192 8.52 -0.65 4.06
C TYR A 192 9.83 -0.55 4.83
N LYS A 193 10.12 0.61 5.44
CA LYS A 193 11.32 0.81 6.26
C LYS A 193 11.33 -0.09 7.50
N LYS A 194 10.19 -0.26 8.18
CA LYS A 194 10.07 -1.22 9.28
C LYS A 194 10.34 -2.65 8.81
N GLY A 195 9.80 -3.05 7.66
CA GLY A 195 10.02 -4.37 7.08
C GLY A 195 11.49 -4.69 6.79
N GLN A 196 12.32 -3.68 6.55
CA GLN A 196 13.77 -3.83 6.38
C GLN A 196 14.54 -3.96 7.70
N THR A 197 13.97 -3.51 8.82
CA THR A 197 14.64 -3.53 10.13
C THR A 197 14.14 -4.63 11.06
N LEU A 198 13.11 -5.41 10.67
CA LEU A 198 12.57 -6.48 11.51
C LEU A 198 13.60 -7.55 11.85
N SER A 199 13.56 -8.03 13.09
CA SER A 199 14.28 -9.22 13.53
C SER A 199 13.81 -10.48 12.79
N CYS A 200 14.70 -11.46 12.60
CA CYS A 200 14.36 -12.72 11.93
C CYS A 200 13.24 -13.49 12.65
N GLN A 201 13.17 -13.43 13.98
CA GLN A 201 12.09 -14.04 14.76
C GLN A 201 10.73 -13.39 14.45
N SER A 202 10.67 -12.05 14.44
CA SER A 202 9.44 -11.31 14.10
C SER A 202 9.02 -11.55 12.65
N LYS A 203 9.99 -11.75 11.74
CA LYS A 203 9.75 -12.05 10.33
C LYS A 203 9.19 -13.46 10.11
N GLN A 204 9.47 -14.44 10.98
CA GLN A 204 8.86 -15.78 10.86
C GLN A 204 7.36 -15.77 11.18
N GLY A 205 6.92 -14.87 12.07
CA GLY A 205 5.50 -14.72 12.44
C GLY A 205 4.65 -14.01 11.38
N HIS A 206 5.28 -13.36 10.39
CA HIS A 206 4.60 -12.59 9.35
C HIS A 206 5.07 -12.98 7.96
N THR A 207 4.14 -13.39 7.11
CA THR A 207 4.49 -13.73 5.72
C THR A 207 4.80 -12.47 4.91
N SER A 208 5.61 -12.59 3.86
CA SER A 208 5.83 -11.48 2.92
C SER A 208 4.53 -10.98 2.29
N GLY A 209 3.55 -11.87 2.10
CA GLY A 209 2.21 -11.51 1.62
C GLY A 209 1.45 -10.62 2.60
N GLU A 210 1.57 -10.84 3.91
CA GLU A 210 0.96 -9.98 4.93
C GLU A 210 1.55 -8.57 4.93
N ILE A 211 2.88 -8.45 4.81
CA ILE A 211 3.56 -7.14 4.74
C ILE A 211 3.12 -6.39 3.49
N ILE A 212 2.98 -7.08 2.35
CA ILE A 212 2.43 -6.49 1.12
C ILE A 212 0.99 -6.03 1.35
N ASN A 213 0.14 -6.82 2.02
CA ASN A 213 -1.23 -6.43 2.34
C ASN A 213 -1.30 -5.18 3.24
N PHE A 214 -0.36 -5.00 4.18
CA PHE A 214 -0.29 -3.77 4.97
C PHE A 214 -0.07 -2.54 4.08
N MET A 215 0.74 -2.67 3.02
CA MET A 215 1.05 -1.57 2.10
C MET A 215 -0.02 -1.35 1.03
N THR A 216 -0.63 -2.42 0.51
CA THR A 216 -1.58 -2.33 -0.61
C THR A 216 -3.03 -2.21 -0.17
N VAL A 217 -3.43 -2.83 0.94
CA VAL A 217 -4.82 -2.85 1.41
C VAL A 217 -5.01 -1.94 2.61
N ASP A 218 -4.24 -2.13 3.69
CA ASP A 218 -4.49 -1.41 4.93
C ASP A 218 -4.11 0.08 4.83
N ALA A 219 -2.97 0.41 4.21
CA ALA A 219 -2.58 1.80 3.94
C ALA A 219 -3.51 2.50 2.94
N GLU A 220 -4.00 1.79 1.92
CA GLU A 220 -4.97 2.32 0.96
C GLU A 220 -6.30 2.66 1.65
N ARG A 221 -6.81 1.74 2.49
CA ARG A 221 -8.04 1.95 3.25
C ARG A 221 -7.97 3.15 4.20
N ILE A 222 -6.84 3.37 4.86
CA ILE A 222 -6.63 4.55 5.70
C ILE A 222 -6.59 5.83 4.85
N GLY A 223 -6.04 5.77 3.64
CA GLY A 223 -6.11 6.85 2.66
C GLY A 223 -7.55 7.14 2.23
N ASP A 224 -8.33 6.11 1.90
CA ASP A 224 -9.72 6.22 1.45
C ASP A 224 -10.65 6.81 2.52
N PHE A 225 -10.34 6.59 3.80
CA PHE A 225 -11.08 7.22 4.91
C PHE A 225 -11.05 8.75 4.88
N SER A 226 -10.07 9.37 4.18
CA SER A 226 -10.04 10.82 3.99
C SER A 226 -11.35 11.36 3.41
N TRP A 227 -12.00 10.65 2.49
CA TRP A 227 -13.28 11.05 1.91
C TRP A 227 -14.42 11.15 2.93
N TYR A 228 -14.41 10.29 3.95
CA TYR A 228 -15.48 10.15 4.94
C TYR A 228 -15.21 10.91 6.23
N MET A 229 -14.02 11.51 6.37
CA MET A 229 -13.58 12.05 7.65
C MET A 229 -14.46 13.18 8.16
N HIS A 230 -15.00 14.01 7.25
CA HIS A 230 -15.91 15.10 7.62
C HIS A 230 -17.35 14.63 7.87
N ASP A 231 -17.77 13.48 7.35
CA ASP A 231 -19.15 12.99 7.46
C ASP A 231 -19.57 12.78 8.92
N VAL A 232 -18.64 12.30 9.76
CA VAL A 232 -18.91 11.96 11.17
C VAL A 232 -19.51 13.13 11.97
N TRP A 233 -19.04 14.36 11.73
CA TRP A 233 -19.55 15.55 12.43
C TRP A 233 -20.52 16.37 11.57
N MET A 234 -20.45 16.24 10.25
CA MET A 234 -21.34 16.94 9.33
C MET A 234 -22.76 16.38 9.31
N ILE A 235 -22.92 15.05 9.44
CA ILE A 235 -24.25 14.41 9.45
C ILE A 235 -25.15 15.01 10.55
N PRO A 236 -24.73 15.09 11.84
CA PRO A 236 -25.52 15.76 12.87
C PRO A 236 -25.81 17.24 12.56
N MET A 237 -24.83 17.97 12.03
CA MET A 237 -24.98 19.39 11.70
C MET A 237 -26.04 19.62 10.61
N GLN A 238 -26.03 18.80 9.56
CA GLN A 238 -26.99 18.87 8.46
C GLN A 238 -28.41 18.51 8.91
N VAL A 239 -28.56 17.49 9.77
CA VAL A 239 -29.85 17.14 10.37
C VAL A 239 -30.40 18.30 11.20
N ILE A 240 -29.57 18.94 12.04
CA ILE A 240 -29.99 20.09 12.85
C ILE A 240 -30.42 21.26 11.96
N LEU A 241 -29.65 21.61 10.94
CA LEU A 241 -29.97 22.72 10.04
C LEU A 241 -31.26 22.47 9.24
N ALA A 242 -31.45 21.23 8.76
CA ALA A 242 -32.69 20.81 8.10
C ALA A 242 -33.90 20.96 9.02
N LEU A 243 -33.80 20.50 10.28
CA LEU A 243 -34.89 20.60 11.25
C LEU A 243 -35.24 22.04 11.60
N LEU A 244 -34.24 22.93 11.70
CA LEU A 244 -34.48 24.37 11.93
C LEU A 244 -35.27 25.01 10.78
N ILE A 245 -34.93 24.69 9.53
CA ILE A 245 -35.65 25.19 8.35
C ILE A 245 -37.07 24.62 8.29
N LEU A 246 -37.23 23.33 8.57
CA LEU A 246 -38.55 22.69 8.60
C LEU A 246 -39.43 23.23 9.74
N TYR A 247 -38.86 23.49 10.92
CA TYR A 247 -39.60 24.07 12.03
C TYR A 247 -40.04 25.51 11.72
N LYS A 248 -39.19 26.31 11.05
CA LYS A 248 -39.56 27.65 10.58
C LYS A 248 -40.78 27.61 9.66
N ASN A 249 -40.80 26.69 8.69
CA ASN A 249 -41.79 26.72 7.61
C ASN A 249 -43.06 25.90 7.93
N LEU A 250 -42.94 24.84 8.73
CA LEU A 250 -44.01 23.88 9.03
C LEU A 250 -44.37 23.81 10.52
N GLY A 251 -43.72 24.58 11.39
CA GLY A 251 -44.00 24.60 12.83
C GLY A 251 -43.84 23.23 13.48
N ILE A 252 -44.81 22.85 14.33
CA ILE A 252 -44.82 21.59 15.10
C ILE A 252 -44.83 20.34 14.18
N ALA A 253 -45.30 20.46 12.93
CA ALA A 253 -45.30 19.35 11.98
C ALA A 253 -43.88 18.88 11.58
N SER A 254 -42.82 19.65 11.86
CA SER A 254 -41.43 19.21 11.67
C SER A 254 -41.08 18.00 12.54
N ILE A 255 -41.77 17.79 13.68
CA ILE A 255 -41.63 16.59 14.50
C ILE A 255 -42.12 15.36 13.73
N ALA A 256 -43.23 15.47 12.98
CA ALA A 256 -43.72 14.40 12.14
C ALA A 256 -42.72 14.06 11.03
N THR A 257 -42.03 15.07 10.46
CA THR A 257 -40.92 14.83 9.54
C THR A 257 -39.77 14.08 10.20
N LEU A 258 -39.35 14.50 11.40
CA LEU A 258 -38.26 13.84 12.13
C LEU A 258 -38.61 12.36 12.38
N VAL A 259 -39.83 12.07 12.83
CA VAL A 259 -40.31 10.70 13.05
C VAL A 259 -40.33 9.92 11.74
N ALA A 260 -40.88 10.47 10.66
CA ALA A 260 -40.90 9.82 9.34
C ALA A 260 -39.48 9.52 8.84
N THR A 261 -38.55 10.44 9.04
CA THR A 261 -37.14 10.30 8.66
C THR A 261 -36.45 9.21 9.47
N ILE A 262 -36.69 9.15 10.78
CA ILE A 262 -36.20 8.06 11.65
C ILE A 262 -36.78 6.71 11.23
N LEU A 263 -38.08 6.64 10.89
CA LEU A 263 -38.70 5.41 10.41
C LEU A 263 -38.08 4.93 9.09
N VAL A 264 -37.82 5.83 8.15
CA VAL A 264 -37.10 5.50 6.90
C VAL A 264 -35.68 5.01 7.21
N MET A 265 -34.95 5.67 8.10
CA MET A 265 -33.63 5.22 8.56
C MET A 265 -33.67 3.80 9.15
N LEU A 266 -34.62 3.53 10.06
CA LEU A 266 -34.79 2.23 10.70
C LEU A 266 -35.18 1.13 9.69
N ALA A 267 -35.99 1.46 8.68
CA ALA A 267 -36.38 0.55 7.61
C ALA A 267 -35.21 0.21 6.67
N ASN A 268 -34.28 1.14 6.44
CA ASN A 268 -33.10 0.93 5.61
C ASN A 268 -32.03 0.05 6.28
N PHE A 269 -31.91 0.11 7.61
CA PHE A 269 -30.89 -0.65 8.35
C PHE A 269 -30.86 -2.17 8.08
N PRO A 270 -31.98 -2.92 8.12
CA PRO A 270 -31.96 -4.35 7.80
C PRO A 270 -31.63 -4.63 6.33
N LEU A 271 -32.06 -3.76 5.40
CA LEU A 271 -31.73 -3.88 3.98
C LEU A 271 -30.23 -3.68 3.75
N GLY A 272 -29.62 -2.68 4.39
CA GLY A 272 -28.18 -2.45 4.35
C GLY A 272 -27.39 -3.63 4.91
N LYS A 273 -27.78 -4.19 6.07
CA LYS A 273 -27.14 -5.39 6.64
C LYS A 273 -27.26 -6.62 5.73
N LEU A 274 -28.40 -6.79 5.07
CA LEU A 274 -28.60 -7.90 4.12
C LEU A 274 -27.72 -7.72 2.88
N GLN A 275 -27.63 -6.48 2.37
CA GLN A 275 -26.75 -6.13 1.25
C GLN A 275 -25.28 -6.40 1.59
N GLU A 276 -24.82 -5.97 2.77
CA GLU A 276 -23.46 -6.22 3.27
C GLU A 276 -23.16 -7.72 3.38
N LYS A 277 -24.08 -8.51 3.94
CA LYS A 277 -23.94 -9.97 4.04
C LYS A 277 -23.82 -10.64 2.68
N PHE A 278 -24.64 -10.23 1.70
CA PHE A 278 -24.58 -10.77 0.34
C PHE A 278 -23.33 -10.33 -0.41
N GLN A 279 -22.87 -9.10 -0.21
CA GLN A 279 -21.59 -8.62 -0.73
C GLN A 279 -20.42 -9.42 -0.16
N GLY A 280 -20.42 -9.73 1.14
CA GLY A 280 -19.42 -10.58 1.78
C GLY A 280 -19.37 -11.98 1.16
N LYS A 281 -20.52 -12.64 1.00
CA LYS A 281 -20.60 -13.96 0.35
C LYS A 281 -20.19 -13.95 -1.13
N LEU A 282 -20.53 -12.87 -1.85
CA LEU A 282 -20.06 -12.64 -3.22
C LEU A 282 -18.54 -12.53 -3.27
N MET A 283 -17.92 -11.79 -2.34
CA MET A 283 -16.46 -11.67 -2.29
C MET A 283 -15.78 -12.99 -1.93
N GLU A 284 -16.28 -13.74 -0.94
CA GLU A 284 -15.75 -15.08 -0.63
C GLU A 284 -15.74 -16.00 -1.88
N SER A 285 -16.85 -16.03 -2.64
CA SER A 285 -16.94 -16.84 -3.86
C SER A 285 -16.04 -16.31 -4.99
N LYS A 286 -15.88 -14.99 -5.10
CA LYS A 286 -14.98 -14.35 -6.08
C LYS A 286 -13.52 -14.64 -5.77
N ASP A 287 -13.12 -14.59 -4.51
CA ASP A 287 -11.76 -14.88 -4.05
C ASP A 287 -11.39 -16.35 -4.28
N ALA A 288 -12.31 -17.28 -3.95
CA ALA A 288 -12.11 -18.71 -4.22
C ALA A 288 -11.85 -18.99 -5.71
N ARG A 289 -12.62 -18.33 -6.60
CA ARG A 289 -12.41 -18.42 -8.06
C ARG A 289 -11.08 -17.80 -8.46
N MET A 290 -10.78 -16.58 -8.02
CA MET A 290 -9.56 -15.87 -8.38
C MET A 290 -8.30 -16.64 -7.94
N LYS A 291 -8.30 -17.18 -6.71
CA LYS A 291 -7.24 -18.05 -6.20
C LYS A 291 -7.03 -19.27 -7.09
N THR A 292 -8.10 -20.00 -7.39
CA THR A 292 -8.03 -21.19 -8.25
C THR A 292 -7.51 -20.84 -9.65
N THR A 293 -7.99 -19.75 -10.25
CA THR A 293 -7.52 -19.27 -11.56
C THR A 293 -6.03 -18.88 -11.51
N SER A 294 -5.57 -18.19 -10.47
CA SER A 294 -4.17 -17.82 -10.31
C SER A 294 -3.27 -19.05 -10.16
N GLU A 295 -3.69 -20.07 -9.41
CA GLU A 295 -2.95 -21.33 -9.25
C GLU A 295 -2.85 -22.11 -10.57
N ILE A 296 -3.92 -22.12 -11.37
CA ILE A 296 -3.93 -22.70 -12.72
C ILE A 296 -2.93 -21.99 -13.63
N LEU A 297 -2.96 -20.65 -13.67
CA LEU A 297 -2.06 -19.85 -14.52
C LEU A 297 -0.59 -20.02 -14.12
N ARG A 298 -0.30 -20.00 -12.81
CA ARG A 298 1.06 -20.19 -12.29
C ARG A 298 1.65 -21.55 -12.68
N ASN A 299 0.81 -22.59 -12.74
CA ASN A 299 1.23 -23.95 -13.06
C ASN A 299 0.87 -24.39 -14.50
N MET A 300 0.58 -23.44 -15.39
CA MET A 300 0.05 -23.71 -16.75
C MET A 300 0.90 -24.72 -17.53
N ARG A 301 2.23 -24.66 -17.41
CA ARG A 301 3.14 -25.58 -18.09
C ARG A 301 2.91 -27.04 -17.68
N ILE A 302 2.69 -27.30 -16.39
CA ILE A 302 2.44 -28.65 -15.87
C ILE A 302 1.06 -29.12 -16.33
N LEU A 303 0.05 -28.25 -16.28
CA LEU A 303 -1.31 -28.60 -16.72
C LEU A 303 -1.35 -28.96 -18.21
N LYS A 304 -0.64 -28.22 -19.06
CA LYS A 304 -0.50 -28.52 -20.50
C LYS A 304 0.23 -29.85 -20.74
N LEU A 305 1.30 -30.10 -19.98
CA LEU A 305 2.06 -31.35 -20.10
C LEU A 305 1.22 -32.58 -19.73
N GLN A 306 0.21 -32.41 -18.86
CA GLN A 306 -0.70 -33.47 -18.42
C GLN A 306 -2.05 -33.50 -19.16
N GLY A 307 -2.33 -32.54 -20.05
CA GLY A 307 -3.62 -32.43 -20.75
C GLY A 307 -4.83 -32.19 -19.83
N TRP A 308 -4.65 -31.46 -18.73
CA TRP A 308 -5.70 -31.27 -17.70
C TRP A 308 -6.52 -29.99 -17.87
N GLU A 309 -6.39 -29.27 -18.98
CA GLU A 309 -6.98 -27.94 -19.18
C GLU A 309 -8.50 -27.96 -19.02
N MET A 310 -9.18 -28.92 -19.65
CA MET A 310 -10.65 -29.02 -19.62
C MET A 310 -11.20 -29.36 -18.23
N LYS A 311 -10.44 -30.14 -17.44
CA LYS A 311 -10.81 -30.51 -16.07
C LYS A 311 -10.76 -29.29 -15.15
N PHE A 312 -9.69 -28.50 -15.24
CA PHE A 312 -9.55 -27.27 -14.45
C PHE A 312 -10.48 -26.15 -14.93
N LEU A 313 -10.76 -26.06 -16.24
CA LEU A 313 -11.76 -25.14 -16.78
C LEU A 313 -13.14 -25.41 -16.18
N SER A 314 -13.55 -26.69 -16.14
CA SER A 314 -14.85 -27.09 -15.56
C SER A 314 -14.96 -26.69 -14.09
N LYS A 315 -13.89 -26.86 -13.31
CA LYS A 315 -13.81 -26.41 -11.91
C LYS A 315 -13.98 -24.90 -11.77
N VAL A 316 -13.39 -24.10 -12.66
CA VAL A 316 -13.55 -22.63 -12.65
C VAL A 316 -15.00 -22.22 -12.97
N ILE A 317 -15.64 -22.91 -13.92
CA ILE A 317 -17.04 -22.65 -14.30
C ILE A 317 -17.98 -22.96 -13.13
N GLU A 318 -17.74 -24.03 -12.38
CA GLU A 318 -18.53 -24.38 -11.19
C GLU A 318 -18.45 -23.28 -10.11
N LEU A 319 -17.25 -22.79 -9.82
CA LEU A 319 -17.04 -21.65 -8.92
C LEU A 319 -17.76 -20.39 -9.42
N ARG A 320 -17.77 -20.16 -10.73
CA ARG A 320 -18.47 -19.03 -11.35
C ARG A 320 -19.99 -19.12 -11.20
N LYS A 321 -20.59 -20.32 -11.26
CA LYS A 321 -22.03 -20.50 -11.03
C LYS A 321 -22.43 -20.15 -9.59
N ASN A 322 -21.61 -20.53 -8.62
CA ASN A 322 -21.83 -20.13 -7.22
C ASN A 322 -21.72 -18.60 -7.04
N GLU A 323 -20.70 -17.97 -7.66
CA GLU A 323 -20.52 -16.51 -7.65
C GLU A 323 -21.74 -15.80 -8.25
N GLU A 324 -22.27 -16.29 -9.38
CA GLU A 324 -23.47 -15.76 -10.03
C GLU A 324 -24.70 -15.84 -9.11
N GLY A 325 -24.86 -16.93 -8.37
CA GLY A 325 -25.94 -17.10 -7.40
C GLY A 325 -25.95 -16.03 -6.30
N TRP A 326 -24.76 -15.68 -5.78
CA TRP A 326 -24.63 -14.59 -4.80
C TRP A 326 -24.75 -13.21 -5.44
N LEU A 327 -24.23 -13.03 -6.64
CA LEU A 327 -24.35 -11.78 -7.39
C LEU A 327 -25.82 -11.42 -7.63
N LYS A 328 -26.65 -12.39 -8.05
CA LYS A 328 -28.10 -12.18 -8.22
C LYS A 328 -28.75 -11.65 -6.95
N LYS A 329 -28.51 -12.30 -5.81
CA LYS A 329 -29.05 -11.88 -4.50
C LYS A 329 -28.60 -10.46 -4.14
N TYR A 330 -27.32 -10.15 -4.32
CA TYR A 330 -26.78 -8.80 -4.08
C TYR A 330 -27.46 -7.75 -4.97
N VAL A 331 -27.55 -7.98 -6.28
CA VAL A 331 -28.14 -7.02 -7.23
C VAL A 331 -29.63 -6.81 -6.96
N TYR A 332 -30.40 -7.86 -6.65
CA TYR A 332 -31.80 -7.72 -6.28
C TYR A 332 -31.97 -6.90 -5.00
N THR A 333 -31.17 -7.16 -3.96
CA THR A 333 -31.21 -6.35 -2.73
C THR A 333 -30.78 -4.91 -2.98
N SER A 334 -29.76 -4.68 -3.81
CA SER A 334 -29.33 -3.33 -4.20
C SER A 334 -30.44 -2.58 -4.96
N ALA A 335 -31.17 -3.25 -5.86
CA ALA A 335 -32.29 -2.64 -6.56
C ALA A 335 -33.42 -2.21 -5.60
N VAL A 336 -33.73 -3.04 -4.60
CA VAL A 336 -34.69 -2.69 -3.54
C VAL A 336 -34.19 -1.49 -2.73
N ASN A 337 -32.90 -1.47 -2.34
CA ASN A 337 -32.32 -0.35 -1.60
C ASN A 337 -32.39 0.96 -2.40
N THR A 338 -32.06 0.92 -3.69
CA THR A 338 -32.19 2.07 -4.61
C THR A 338 -33.65 2.53 -4.76
N PHE A 339 -34.61 1.62 -4.81
CA PHE A 339 -36.03 1.97 -4.85
C PHE A 339 -36.47 2.70 -3.57
N VAL A 340 -36.08 2.18 -2.40
CA VAL A 340 -36.39 2.83 -1.11
C VAL A 340 -35.70 4.20 -1.02
N PHE A 341 -34.48 4.34 -1.54
CA PHE A 341 -33.79 5.63 -1.69
C PHE A 341 -34.66 6.64 -2.43
N TRP A 342 -34.95 6.43 -3.70
CA TRP A 342 -35.70 7.41 -4.49
C TRP A 342 -37.15 7.60 -4.03
N GLY A 343 -37.73 6.62 -3.32
CA GLY A 343 -39.07 6.71 -2.75
C GLY A 343 -39.15 7.44 -1.40
N ALA A 344 -38.06 7.53 -0.64
CA ALA A 344 -38.05 8.07 0.72
C ALA A 344 -38.54 9.53 0.82
N PRO A 345 -38.09 10.49 -0.03
CA PRO A 345 -38.56 11.88 0.06
C PRO A 345 -40.07 12.00 -0.13
N THR A 346 -40.65 11.22 -1.04
CA THR A 346 -42.09 11.20 -1.30
C THR A 346 -42.85 10.70 -0.07
N PHE A 347 -42.37 9.62 0.56
CA PHE A 347 -42.98 9.09 1.78
C PHE A 347 -42.94 10.09 2.95
N VAL A 348 -41.77 10.71 3.19
CA VAL A 348 -41.61 11.75 4.22
C VAL A 348 -42.52 12.95 3.95
N SER A 349 -42.67 13.34 2.68
CA SER A 349 -43.56 14.43 2.27
C SER A 349 -45.02 14.14 2.56
N VAL A 350 -45.50 12.94 2.24
CA VAL A 350 -46.91 12.53 2.48
C VAL A 350 -47.24 12.59 3.98
N ILE A 351 -46.37 12.06 4.84
CA ILE A 351 -46.57 12.10 6.29
C ILE A 351 -46.54 13.54 6.81
N THR A 352 -45.56 14.32 6.36
CA THR A 352 -45.36 15.69 6.85
C THR A 352 -46.53 16.60 6.45
N PHE A 353 -46.93 16.60 5.18
CA PHE A 353 -48.04 17.43 4.72
C PHE A 353 -49.39 16.92 5.23
N GLY A 354 -49.57 15.61 5.36
CA GLY A 354 -50.75 15.04 6.05
C GLY A 354 -50.87 15.53 7.50
N ALA A 355 -49.76 15.55 8.25
CA ALA A 355 -49.74 16.12 9.60
C ALA A 355 -50.03 17.62 9.61
N CYS A 356 -49.51 18.38 8.64
CA CYS A 356 -49.84 19.81 8.50
C CYS A 356 -51.35 20.03 8.27
N MET A 357 -51.99 19.23 7.43
CA MET A 357 -53.44 19.30 7.19
C MET A 357 -54.25 18.99 8.45
N LEU A 358 -53.84 17.98 9.22
CA LEU A 358 -54.50 17.62 10.49
C LEU A 358 -54.31 18.67 11.59
N LEU A 359 -53.15 19.32 11.64
CA LEU A 359 -52.84 20.38 12.59
C LEU A 359 -53.35 21.76 12.17
N GLY A 360 -53.99 21.88 10.99
CA GLY A 360 -54.52 23.14 10.46
C GLY A 360 -53.44 24.15 10.04
N ILE A 361 -52.23 23.69 9.73
CA ILE A 361 -51.11 24.55 9.30
C ILE A 361 -51.29 24.89 7.81
N PRO A 362 -51.32 26.19 7.42
CA PRO A 362 -51.54 26.58 6.04
C PRO A 362 -50.38 26.17 5.14
N LEU A 363 -50.67 25.31 4.16
CA LEU A 363 -49.73 24.79 3.18
C LEU A 363 -49.67 25.70 1.96
N GLU A 364 -48.84 26.73 2.03
CA GLU A 364 -48.52 27.60 0.89
C GLU A 364 -47.50 26.95 -0.06
N SER A 365 -47.53 27.31 -1.34
CA SER A 365 -46.64 26.75 -2.36
C SER A 365 -45.15 26.93 -2.02
N GLY A 366 -44.77 28.08 -1.45
CA GLY A 366 -43.39 28.35 -1.01
C GLY A 366 -42.91 27.42 0.11
N LYS A 367 -43.76 27.19 1.12
CA LYS A 367 -43.47 26.28 2.26
C LYS A 367 -43.31 24.84 1.79
N ILE A 368 -44.16 24.38 0.87
CA ILE A 368 -44.09 23.03 0.28
C ILE A 368 -42.77 22.85 -0.49
N LEU A 369 -42.41 23.80 -1.35
CA LEU A 369 -41.18 23.71 -2.15
C LEU A 369 -39.92 23.73 -1.28
N SER A 370 -39.90 24.58 -0.26
CA SER A 370 -38.81 24.62 0.72
C SER A 370 -38.67 23.30 1.49
N ALA A 371 -39.79 22.73 1.96
CA ALA A 371 -39.80 21.45 2.67
C ALA A 371 -39.31 20.31 1.77
N LEU A 372 -39.80 20.22 0.53
CA LEU A 372 -39.37 19.22 -0.46
C LEU A 372 -37.86 19.31 -0.76
N ALA A 373 -37.33 20.53 -0.93
CA ALA A 373 -35.90 20.75 -1.13
C ALA A 373 -35.09 20.29 0.10
N THR A 374 -35.57 20.61 1.31
CA THR A 374 -34.92 20.20 2.56
C THR A 374 -34.92 18.68 2.74
N PHE A 375 -36.00 17.98 2.37
CA PHE A 375 -36.05 16.51 2.43
C PHE A 375 -35.04 15.84 1.50
N ARG A 376 -34.84 16.41 0.29
CA ARG A 376 -33.84 15.89 -0.65
C ARG A 376 -32.42 16.04 -0.13
N ILE A 377 -32.10 17.16 0.53
CA ILE A 377 -30.78 17.36 1.14
C ILE A 377 -30.57 16.40 2.32
N LEU A 378 -31.59 16.20 3.16
CA LEU A 378 -31.51 15.31 4.32
C LEU A 378 -31.36 13.83 3.94
N GLN A 379 -31.69 13.48 2.70
CA GLN A 379 -31.60 12.11 2.19
C GLN A 379 -30.15 11.62 2.10
N GLU A 380 -29.23 12.41 1.56
CA GLU A 380 -27.84 11.97 1.35
C GLU A 380 -27.16 11.51 2.66
N PRO A 381 -27.20 12.29 3.78
CA PRO A 381 -26.61 11.89 5.07
C PRO A 381 -27.18 10.60 5.65
N ILE A 382 -28.46 10.33 5.43
CA ILE A 382 -29.15 9.13 5.92
C ILE A 382 -28.57 7.88 5.28
N TYR A 383 -28.26 7.96 3.99
CA TYR A 383 -27.80 6.81 3.21
C TYR A 383 -26.28 6.63 3.23
N THR A 384 -25.50 7.69 3.43
CA THR A 384 -24.04 7.59 3.56
C THR A 384 -23.59 7.20 4.96
N LEU A 385 -24.45 7.32 5.98
CA LEU A 385 -24.13 6.99 7.37
C LEU A 385 -23.66 5.53 7.57
N PRO A 386 -24.34 4.48 7.04
CA PRO A 386 -23.86 3.10 7.18
C PRO A 386 -22.47 2.88 6.56
N ASP A 387 -22.21 3.48 5.39
CA ASP A 387 -20.92 3.40 4.71
C ASP A 387 -19.83 4.11 5.50
N THR A 388 -20.13 5.28 6.07
CA THR A 388 -19.22 6.04 6.95
C THR A 388 -18.85 5.23 8.19
N ILE A 389 -19.83 4.58 8.84
CA ILE A 389 -19.60 3.72 10.01
C ILE A 389 -18.75 2.51 9.60
N SER A 390 -19.10 1.85 8.49
CA SER A 390 -18.35 0.69 7.98
C SER A 390 -16.90 1.07 7.68
N MET A 391 -16.68 2.18 6.98
CA MET A 391 -15.34 2.68 6.66
C MET A 391 -14.55 3.04 7.92
N ALA A 392 -15.16 3.68 8.91
CA ALA A 392 -14.51 4.00 10.18
C ALA A 392 -14.07 2.73 10.93
N VAL A 393 -14.94 1.71 11.00
CA VAL A 393 -14.62 0.42 11.63
C VAL A 393 -13.50 -0.29 10.90
N GLN A 394 -13.56 -0.39 9.56
CA GLN A 394 -12.52 -1.06 8.79
C GLN A 394 -11.17 -0.32 8.87
N THR A 395 -11.19 1.01 8.84
CA THR A 395 -10.00 1.86 9.00
C THR A 395 -9.35 1.67 10.35
N LYS A 396 -10.15 1.56 11.43
CA LYS A 396 -9.65 1.24 12.76
C LYS A 396 -8.91 -0.11 12.77
N VAL A 397 -9.49 -1.15 12.17
CA VAL A 397 -8.86 -2.47 12.09
C VAL A 397 -7.53 -2.40 11.33
N SER A 398 -7.48 -1.68 10.21
CA SER A 398 -6.25 -1.46 9.43
C SER A 398 -5.19 -0.70 10.24
N LEU A 399 -5.58 0.36 10.97
CA LEU A 399 -4.70 1.09 11.87
C LEU A 399 -4.14 0.21 12.99
N ASP A 400 -4.98 -0.65 13.60
CA ASP A 400 -4.56 -1.56 14.66
C ASP A 400 -3.53 -2.58 14.16
N ARG A 401 -3.72 -3.15 12.95
CA ARG A 401 -2.76 -4.08 12.33
C ARG A 401 -1.43 -3.41 11.99
N ILE A 402 -1.45 -2.22 11.39
CA ILE A 402 -0.22 -1.49 11.09
C ILE A 402 0.48 -1.12 12.40
N ALA A 403 -0.26 -0.64 13.40
CA ALA A 403 0.31 -0.32 14.70
C ALA A 403 0.92 -1.56 15.37
N SER A 404 0.29 -2.74 15.32
CA SER A 404 0.87 -3.97 15.88
C SER A 404 2.14 -4.40 15.13
N PHE A 405 2.15 -4.28 13.80
CA PHE A 405 3.33 -4.56 12.97
C PHE A 405 4.50 -3.62 13.30
N LEU A 406 4.23 -2.31 13.50
CA LEU A 406 5.27 -1.33 13.83
C LEU A 406 5.89 -1.57 15.22
N ARG A 407 5.23 -2.32 16.12
CA ARG A 407 5.74 -2.68 17.45
C ARG A 407 6.64 -3.90 17.47
N LEU A 408 6.71 -4.66 16.37
CA LEU A 408 7.57 -5.84 16.30
C LEU A 408 9.03 -5.48 16.55
N ASN A 409 9.80 -6.44 17.07
CA ASN A 409 11.18 -6.20 17.45
C ASN A 409 12.06 -6.00 16.22
N ASP A 410 12.83 -4.92 16.22
CA ASP A 410 13.86 -4.67 15.23
C ASP A 410 15.08 -5.58 15.45
N LEU A 411 15.89 -5.76 14.41
CA LEU A 411 17.18 -6.43 14.47
C LEU A 411 18.09 -5.63 15.41
N GLN A 412 18.66 -6.32 16.40
CA GLN A 412 19.62 -5.75 17.33
C GLN A 412 20.92 -5.40 16.59
N THR A 413 21.34 -4.14 16.66
CA THR A 413 22.53 -3.65 15.93
C THR A 413 23.84 -3.94 16.67
N ASP A 414 23.75 -4.34 17.94
CA ASP A 414 24.81 -4.61 18.90
C ASP A 414 25.14 -6.11 19.04
N VAL A 415 24.49 -6.98 18.25
CA VAL A 415 24.82 -8.43 18.23
C VAL A 415 26.27 -8.63 17.83
N VAL A 416 26.72 -7.88 16.81
CA VAL A 416 28.07 -7.94 16.26
C VAL A 416 28.82 -6.67 16.64
N GLU A 417 29.85 -6.82 17.44
CA GLU A 417 30.78 -5.77 17.81
C GLU A 417 31.76 -5.49 16.66
N LYS A 418 31.98 -4.22 16.34
CA LYS A 418 32.95 -3.83 15.31
C LYS A 418 34.33 -3.66 15.93
N LEU A 419 35.30 -4.42 15.43
CA LEU A 419 36.71 -4.22 15.73
C LEU A 419 37.24 -2.99 14.97
N PRO A 420 38.26 -2.31 15.52
CA PRO A 420 38.94 -1.24 14.81
C PRO A 420 39.57 -1.77 13.51
N LYS A 421 39.51 -0.95 12.46
CA LYS A 421 40.11 -1.28 11.16
C LYS A 421 41.63 -1.48 11.34
N GLY A 422 42.14 -2.62 10.87
CA GLY A 422 43.56 -2.98 10.98
C GLY A 422 43.89 -3.96 12.11
N SER A 423 42.89 -4.55 12.78
CA SER A 423 43.11 -5.71 13.65
C SER A 423 43.56 -6.93 12.83
N ASP A 424 44.52 -7.70 13.35
CA ASP A 424 44.96 -8.96 12.71
C ASP A 424 43.84 -10.01 12.64
N VAL A 425 42.89 -9.93 13.58
CA VAL A 425 41.71 -10.79 13.64
C VAL A 425 40.58 -10.17 12.83
N SER A 426 40.09 -10.91 11.84
CA SER A 426 38.92 -10.55 11.02
C SER A 426 37.61 -10.96 11.72
N ILE A 427 37.58 -12.13 12.36
CA ILE A 427 36.39 -12.71 13.00
C ILE A 427 36.79 -13.36 14.32
N GLU A 428 36.14 -12.97 15.41
CA GLU A 428 36.32 -13.58 16.74
C GLU A 428 34.93 -13.91 17.29
N ILE A 429 34.71 -15.18 17.63
CA ILE A 429 33.54 -15.63 18.38
C ILE A 429 34.03 -16.28 19.66
N ARG A 430 33.55 -15.78 20.81
CA ARG A 430 33.87 -16.30 22.15
C ARG A 430 32.61 -16.62 22.92
N ASP A 431 32.56 -17.82 23.51
CA ASP A 431 31.46 -18.37 24.30
C ASP A 431 30.10 -18.16 23.64
N GLY A 432 30.04 -18.33 22.31
CA GLY A 432 28.89 -17.95 21.50
C GLY A 432 27.73 -18.95 21.61
N TYR A 433 26.59 -18.50 22.12
CA TYR A 433 25.33 -19.25 22.10
C TYR A 433 24.29 -18.48 21.29
N PHE A 434 23.76 -19.12 20.25
CA PHE A 434 22.84 -18.49 19.30
C PHE A 434 21.60 -19.34 19.07
N THR A 435 20.46 -18.68 18.93
CA THR A 435 19.18 -19.33 18.67
C THR A 435 18.30 -18.48 17.76
N TRP A 436 17.63 -19.13 16.80
CA TRP A 436 16.61 -18.48 15.97
C TRP A 436 15.35 -18.15 16.77
N ASP A 437 15.06 -18.94 17.80
CA ASP A 437 13.95 -18.75 18.71
C ASP A 437 14.46 -18.66 20.14
N ILE A 438 14.30 -17.47 20.74
CA ILE A 438 14.73 -17.17 22.11
C ILE A 438 13.93 -18.00 23.12
N SER A 439 12.72 -18.45 22.76
CA SER A 439 11.88 -19.28 23.62
C SER A 439 12.24 -20.78 23.58
N SER A 440 13.10 -21.18 22.63
CA SER A 440 13.59 -22.56 22.54
C SER A 440 14.48 -22.90 23.73
N SER A 441 14.25 -24.07 24.33
CA SER A 441 15.04 -24.59 25.45
C SER A 441 16.45 -25.03 25.04
N SER A 442 16.71 -25.25 23.75
CA SER A 442 18.03 -25.61 23.23
C SER A 442 18.50 -24.62 22.17
N PRO A 443 19.64 -23.93 22.38
CA PRO A 443 20.24 -23.08 21.35
C PRO A 443 20.61 -23.90 20.11
N THR A 444 20.49 -23.26 18.95
CA THR A 444 20.84 -23.87 17.64
C THR A 444 22.35 -24.07 17.53
N LEU A 445 23.13 -23.10 18.00
CA LEU A 445 24.58 -23.15 18.10
C LEU A 445 24.97 -22.96 19.57
N LYS A 446 25.83 -23.82 20.08
CA LYS A 446 26.29 -23.79 21.48
C LYS A 446 27.81 -23.79 21.53
N ASP A 447 28.34 -23.04 22.47
CA ASP A 447 29.76 -23.04 22.83
C ASP A 447 30.69 -22.82 21.62
N ILE A 448 30.33 -21.88 20.76
CA ILE A 448 31.12 -21.57 19.56
C ILE A 448 32.33 -20.71 19.95
N ASN A 449 33.53 -21.22 19.69
CA ASN A 449 34.79 -20.56 20.01
C ASN A 449 35.78 -20.71 18.85
N PHE A 450 36.02 -19.63 18.09
CA PHE A 450 37.09 -19.61 17.09
C PHE A 450 37.49 -18.18 16.72
N GLU A 451 38.70 -18.07 16.18
CA GLU A 451 39.29 -16.84 15.68
C GLU A 451 39.77 -17.06 14.24
N VAL A 452 39.49 -16.10 13.36
CA VAL A 452 39.91 -16.10 11.96
C VAL A 452 40.73 -14.85 11.69
N PHE A 453 41.97 -15.04 11.24
CA PHE A 453 42.89 -13.97 10.90
C PHE A 453 42.65 -13.46 9.47
N HIS A 454 43.16 -12.26 9.19
CA HIS A 454 43.09 -11.68 7.86
C HIS A 454 43.75 -12.57 6.80
N GLY A 455 43.11 -12.72 5.64
CA GLY A 455 43.60 -13.58 4.54
C GLY A 455 43.41 -15.08 4.74
N MET A 456 42.83 -15.54 5.86
CA MET A 456 42.54 -16.96 6.06
C MET A 456 41.33 -17.44 5.25
N ARG A 457 41.44 -18.66 4.74
CA ARG A 457 40.34 -19.44 4.14
C ARG A 457 39.88 -20.51 5.11
N VAL A 458 38.61 -20.45 5.48
CA VAL A 458 37.98 -21.35 6.45
C VAL A 458 36.91 -22.18 5.74
N ALA A 459 37.07 -23.50 5.74
CA ALA A 459 36.05 -24.41 5.25
C ALA A 459 35.13 -24.84 6.39
N VAL A 460 33.82 -24.83 6.15
CA VAL A 460 32.81 -25.35 7.09
C VAL A 460 32.14 -26.59 6.48
N CYS A 461 32.32 -27.75 7.12
CA CYS A 461 31.75 -29.02 6.67
C CYS A 461 30.90 -29.68 7.76
N GLY A 462 29.99 -30.58 7.40
CA GLY A 462 29.14 -31.29 8.35
C GLY A 462 27.81 -31.75 7.77
N THR A 463 27.06 -32.55 8.53
CA THR A 463 25.79 -33.15 8.07
C THR A 463 24.73 -32.10 7.72
N VAL A 464 23.74 -32.47 6.93
CA VAL A 464 22.60 -31.59 6.60
C VAL A 464 21.85 -31.25 7.90
N GLY A 465 21.47 -29.98 8.09
CA GLY A 465 20.77 -29.54 9.30
C GLY A 465 21.66 -29.30 10.53
N SER A 466 22.99 -29.47 10.43
CA SER A 466 23.91 -29.29 11.58
C SER A 466 24.18 -27.83 12.00
N GLY A 467 23.57 -26.84 11.33
CA GLY A 467 23.69 -25.42 11.70
C GLY A 467 24.73 -24.60 10.93
N LYS A 468 25.30 -25.13 9.84
CA LYS A 468 26.31 -24.43 9.00
C LYS A 468 25.85 -23.06 8.50
N SER A 469 24.68 -22.98 7.88
CA SER A 469 24.10 -21.71 7.42
C SER A 469 23.75 -20.79 8.60
N SER A 470 23.30 -21.36 9.73
CA SER A 470 23.06 -20.59 10.96
C SER A 470 24.34 -19.93 11.47
N LEU A 471 25.50 -20.58 11.37
CA LEU A 471 26.79 -19.98 11.74
C LEU A 471 27.10 -18.75 10.88
N LEU A 472 26.88 -18.84 9.56
CA LEU A 472 27.04 -17.67 8.68
C LEU A 472 26.05 -16.54 9.04
N SER A 473 24.80 -16.87 9.31
CA SER A 473 23.79 -15.90 9.77
C SER A 473 24.16 -15.24 11.11
N CYS A 474 24.87 -15.94 12.01
CA CYS A 474 25.40 -15.35 13.25
C CYS A 474 26.49 -14.31 12.95
N ILE A 475 27.42 -14.62 12.03
CA ILE A 475 28.47 -13.68 11.58
C ILE A 475 27.84 -12.48 10.86
N LEU A 476 26.73 -12.68 10.16
CA LEU A 476 25.99 -11.56 9.55
C LEU A 476 25.33 -10.65 10.59
N GLY A 477 25.00 -11.19 11.77
CA GLY A 477 24.23 -10.52 12.82
C GLY A 477 22.72 -10.70 12.67
N GLU A 478 22.27 -11.69 11.90
CA GLU A 478 20.84 -11.96 11.68
C GLU A 478 20.23 -12.82 12.80
N VAL A 479 21.05 -13.63 13.47
CA VAL A 479 20.63 -14.49 14.59
C VAL A 479 20.93 -13.78 15.92
N PRO A 480 19.94 -13.64 16.82
CA PRO A 480 20.18 -13.09 18.16
C PRO A 480 21.20 -13.93 18.95
N LYS A 481 22.10 -13.24 19.68
CA LYS A 481 22.98 -13.88 20.67
C LYS A 481 22.26 -14.04 22.00
N VAL A 482 22.35 -15.22 22.61
CA VAL A 482 21.88 -15.48 23.98
C VAL A 482 22.97 -15.10 24.98
N SER A 483 24.21 -15.52 24.69
CA SER A 483 25.41 -15.20 25.45
C SER A 483 26.65 -15.26 24.56
N GLY A 484 27.76 -14.70 25.05
CA GLY A 484 29.03 -14.62 24.31
C GLY A 484 29.20 -13.32 23.53
N SER A 485 30.25 -13.28 22.72
CA SER A 485 30.59 -12.12 21.88
C SER A 485 30.93 -12.54 20.45
N VAL A 486 30.52 -11.69 19.50
CA VAL A 486 30.88 -11.80 18.07
C VAL A 486 31.51 -10.48 17.68
N LYS A 487 32.77 -10.52 17.28
CA LYS A 487 33.54 -9.33 16.89
C LYS A 487 34.03 -9.48 15.46
N LEU A 488 33.86 -8.43 14.65
CA LEU A 488 34.23 -8.44 13.23
C LEU A 488 35.01 -7.19 12.83
N SER A 489 36.02 -7.36 11.98
CA SER A 489 36.80 -6.28 11.38
C SER A 489 36.61 -6.25 9.86
N GLY A 490 36.03 -5.17 9.34
CA GLY A 490 35.84 -4.96 7.90
C GLY A 490 34.41 -5.12 7.38
N THR A 491 34.28 -5.03 6.06
CA THR A 491 33.05 -5.16 5.28
C THR A 491 32.77 -6.62 4.91
N LYS A 492 31.50 -6.96 4.68
CA LYS A 492 31.04 -8.34 4.47
C LYS A 492 30.37 -8.51 3.11
N ALA A 493 30.65 -9.59 2.42
CA ALA A 493 29.91 -10.07 1.26
C ALA A 493 29.31 -11.44 1.56
N TYR A 494 28.03 -11.63 1.27
CA TYR A 494 27.30 -12.88 1.52
C TYR A 494 26.74 -13.47 0.23
N ILE A 495 27.03 -14.75 0.01
CA ILE A 495 26.53 -15.56 -1.09
C ILE A 495 25.64 -16.65 -0.47
N PRO A 496 24.31 -16.48 -0.42
CA PRO A 496 23.39 -17.47 0.12
C PRO A 496 23.31 -18.74 -0.73
N GLN A 497 22.87 -19.83 -0.10
CA GLN A 497 22.65 -21.13 -0.74
C GLN A 497 21.59 -21.09 -1.84
N SER A 498 20.57 -20.24 -1.70
CA SER A 498 19.56 -20.02 -2.73
C SER A 498 19.81 -18.68 -3.44
N PRO A 499 20.17 -18.68 -4.74
CA PRO A 499 20.44 -17.46 -5.47
C PRO A 499 19.27 -16.49 -5.51
N TRP A 500 19.55 -15.21 -5.22
CA TRP A 500 18.58 -14.13 -5.34
C TRP A 500 19.04 -13.09 -6.37
N ILE A 501 18.23 -12.94 -7.43
CA ILE A 501 18.45 -12.01 -8.55
C ILE A 501 17.34 -10.97 -8.55
N GLN A 502 17.73 -9.69 -8.64
CA GLN A 502 16.82 -8.56 -8.72
C GLN A 502 16.28 -8.42 -10.16
N SER A 503 15.03 -7.98 -10.29
CA SER A 503 14.48 -7.62 -11.61
C SER A 503 15.21 -6.40 -12.17
N GLY A 504 15.72 -6.52 -13.40
CA GLY A 504 16.59 -5.51 -14.01
C GLY A 504 17.60 -6.16 -14.94
N LYS A 505 18.63 -5.40 -15.35
CA LYS A 505 19.69 -5.93 -16.23
C LYS A 505 20.66 -6.83 -15.47
N ILE A 506 21.40 -7.69 -16.17
CA ILE A 506 22.47 -8.51 -15.55
C ILE A 506 23.57 -7.62 -15.02
N GLU A 507 23.97 -6.62 -15.82
CA GLU A 507 24.95 -5.60 -15.43
C GLU A 507 24.58 -4.95 -14.09
N GLU A 508 23.37 -4.40 -13.98
CA GLU A 508 22.86 -3.76 -12.75
C GLU A 508 22.85 -4.73 -11.56
N ASN A 509 22.58 -6.01 -11.79
CA ASN A 509 22.63 -7.04 -10.75
C ASN A 509 24.05 -7.32 -10.26
N ILE A 510 25.07 -7.24 -11.11
CA ILE A 510 26.48 -7.46 -10.74
C ILE A 510 27.04 -6.20 -10.07
N LEU A 511 26.79 -5.02 -10.65
CA LEU A 511 27.22 -3.73 -10.12
C LEU A 511 26.59 -3.43 -8.76
N PHE A 512 25.31 -3.77 -8.59
CA PHE A 512 24.55 -3.67 -7.34
C PHE A 512 24.72 -2.31 -6.63
N GLY A 513 24.58 -1.22 -7.41
CA GLY A 513 24.67 0.16 -6.94
C GLY A 513 26.07 0.78 -6.96
N LYS A 514 27.12 0.04 -7.34
CA LYS A 514 28.45 0.62 -7.63
C LYS A 514 28.53 1.13 -9.07
N GLU A 515 29.41 2.10 -9.30
CA GLU A 515 29.74 2.57 -10.64
C GLU A 515 30.50 1.50 -11.44
N MET A 516 30.38 1.55 -12.76
CA MET A 516 31.01 0.60 -13.68
C MET A 516 32.51 0.90 -13.87
N ASP A 517 33.35 0.10 -13.23
CA ASP A 517 34.74 -0.17 -13.61
C ASP A 517 34.79 -1.34 -14.60
N ARG A 518 35.14 -1.04 -15.86
CA ARG A 518 35.16 -2.01 -16.96
C ARG A 518 36.22 -3.10 -16.80
N GLU A 519 37.42 -2.75 -16.33
CA GLU A 519 38.52 -3.73 -16.21
C GLU A 519 38.21 -4.73 -15.10
N LYS A 520 37.75 -4.23 -13.95
CA LYS A 520 37.31 -5.08 -12.85
C LYS A 520 36.11 -5.93 -13.24
N TYR A 521 35.13 -5.36 -13.95
CA TYR A 521 33.93 -6.07 -14.39
C TYR A 521 34.28 -7.23 -15.32
N GLU A 522 35.13 -6.98 -16.32
CA GLU A 522 35.57 -8.00 -17.28
C GLU A 522 36.37 -9.12 -16.59
N THR A 523 37.24 -8.76 -15.65
CA THR A 523 38.00 -9.72 -14.82
C THR A 523 37.08 -10.61 -14.00
N VAL A 524 36.04 -10.04 -13.38
CA VAL A 524 35.04 -10.78 -12.61
C VAL A 524 34.21 -11.69 -13.51
N LEU A 525 33.78 -11.24 -14.69
CA LEU A 525 33.03 -12.06 -15.64
C LEU A 525 33.85 -13.26 -16.13
N GLU A 526 35.14 -13.07 -16.34
CA GLU A 526 36.06 -14.14 -16.74
C GLU A 526 36.25 -15.17 -15.63
N ALA A 527 36.60 -14.72 -14.41
CA ALA A 527 36.78 -15.60 -13.26
C ALA A 527 35.50 -16.40 -12.95
N CYS A 528 34.33 -15.76 -13.09
CA CYS A 528 33.04 -16.42 -12.89
C CYS A 528 32.58 -17.29 -14.08
N SER A 529 33.35 -17.42 -15.16
CA SER A 529 32.94 -18.16 -16.38
C SER A 529 31.59 -17.71 -16.96
N LEU A 530 31.26 -16.42 -16.88
CA LEU A 530 29.99 -15.87 -17.35
C LEU A 530 30.02 -15.44 -18.82
N LYS A 531 31.18 -15.21 -19.43
CA LYS A 531 31.29 -14.70 -20.82
C LYS A 531 30.49 -15.54 -21.83
N LYS A 532 30.66 -16.86 -21.79
CA LYS A 532 29.93 -17.80 -22.67
C LYS A 532 28.42 -17.78 -22.42
N ASP A 533 27.98 -17.62 -21.16
CA ASP A 533 26.55 -17.51 -20.86
C ASP A 533 25.96 -16.23 -21.45
N LEU A 534 26.71 -15.12 -21.37
CA LEU A 534 26.29 -13.81 -21.87
C LEU A 534 26.25 -13.76 -23.41
N GLU A 535 27.21 -14.39 -24.09
CA GLU A 535 27.23 -14.48 -25.57
C GLU A 535 25.99 -15.16 -26.16
N ILE A 536 25.36 -16.09 -25.42
CA ILE A 536 24.15 -16.79 -25.85
C ILE A 536 22.91 -15.90 -25.73
N LEU A 537 22.93 -14.89 -24.86
CA LEU A 537 21.81 -13.98 -24.65
C LEU A 537 21.73 -12.94 -25.77
N SER A 538 20.52 -12.67 -26.26
CA SER A 538 20.29 -11.77 -27.39
C SER A 538 20.83 -10.34 -27.20
N PHE A 539 20.96 -9.89 -25.95
CA PHE A 539 21.48 -8.57 -25.59
C PHE A 539 22.65 -8.65 -24.60
N GLY A 540 23.32 -9.81 -24.50
CA GLY A 540 24.43 -9.97 -23.56
C GLY A 540 24.02 -9.68 -22.11
N ASP A 541 24.82 -8.87 -21.43
CA ASP A 541 24.59 -8.44 -20.04
C ASP A 541 23.53 -7.34 -19.88
N GLN A 542 23.13 -6.68 -20.97
CA GLN A 542 22.01 -5.74 -21.01
C GLN A 542 20.65 -6.44 -21.05
N THR A 543 20.63 -7.77 -21.11
CA THR A 543 19.41 -8.57 -21.07
C THR A 543 18.62 -8.31 -19.78
N VAL A 544 17.36 -7.91 -19.92
CA VAL A 544 16.46 -7.67 -18.79
C VAL A 544 15.97 -9.00 -18.22
N ILE A 545 16.25 -9.21 -16.95
CA ILE A 545 15.86 -10.39 -16.19
C ILE A 545 14.57 -10.12 -15.41
N GLY A 546 13.56 -10.99 -15.63
CA GLY A 546 12.30 -10.96 -14.89
C GLY A 546 12.42 -11.38 -13.43
N GLU A 547 11.31 -11.30 -12.67
CA GLU A 547 11.30 -11.62 -11.23
C GLU A 547 11.92 -12.99 -10.91
N ARG A 548 12.83 -13.02 -9.92
CA ARG A 548 13.61 -14.21 -9.48
C ARG A 548 14.45 -14.87 -10.58
N GLY A 549 14.71 -14.18 -11.68
CA GLY A 549 15.48 -14.68 -12.81
C GLY A 549 14.89 -15.89 -13.49
N ILE A 550 13.58 -15.91 -13.76
CA ILE A 550 12.90 -17.04 -14.42
C ILE A 550 13.55 -17.45 -15.76
N ASN A 551 14.27 -16.54 -16.41
CA ASN A 551 14.95 -16.76 -17.69
C ASN A 551 16.34 -17.42 -17.57
N LEU A 552 16.86 -17.60 -16.34
CA LEU A 552 18.20 -18.15 -16.11
C LEU A 552 18.17 -19.55 -15.50
N SER A 553 19.19 -20.36 -15.82
CA SER A 553 19.44 -21.64 -15.15
C SER A 553 19.92 -21.44 -13.70
N GLY A 554 19.83 -22.49 -12.87
CA GLY A 554 20.30 -22.44 -11.47
C GLY A 554 21.78 -22.08 -11.37
N GLY A 555 22.64 -22.71 -12.17
CA GLY A 555 24.08 -22.43 -12.21
C GLY A 555 24.40 -21.01 -12.68
N GLN A 556 23.65 -20.47 -13.65
CA GLN A 556 23.82 -19.07 -14.09
C GLN A 556 23.48 -18.08 -12.97
N LYS A 557 22.38 -18.30 -12.24
CA LYS A 557 22.01 -17.45 -11.10
C LYS A 557 23.09 -17.46 -10.02
N GLN A 558 23.64 -18.64 -9.74
CA GLN A 558 24.72 -18.82 -8.77
C GLN A 558 25.97 -18.03 -9.19
N ARG A 559 26.41 -18.16 -10.45
CA ARG A 559 27.56 -17.43 -10.99
C ARG A 559 27.38 -15.91 -10.95
N ILE A 560 26.20 -15.40 -11.31
CA ILE A 560 25.90 -13.96 -11.24
C ILE A 560 25.96 -13.44 -9.80
N GLN A 561 25.51 -14.22 -8.83
CA GLN A 561 25.59 -13.85 -7.42
C GLN A 561 27.02 -13.84 -6.88
N ILE A 562 27.85 -14.79 -7.31
CA ILE A 562 29.29 -14.78 -7.00
C ILE A 562 29.94 -13.55 -7.63
N ALA A 563 29.67 -13.27 -8.90
CA ALA A 563 30.16 -12.08 -9.60
C ALA A 563 29.77 -10.79 -8.86
N ARG A 564 28.51 -10.67 -8.42
CA ARG A 564 28.03 -9.56 -7.58
C ARG A 564 28.90 -9.40 -6.32
N ALA A 565 29.17 -10.49 -5.60
CA ALA A 565 29.97 -10.44 -4.38
C ALA A 565 31.43 -10.05 -4.65
N LEU A 566 32.06 -10.60 -5.70
CA LEU A 566 33.43 -10.27 -6.09
C LEU A 566 33.56 -8.81 -6.51
N TYR A 567 32.58 -8.29 -7.27
CA TYR A 567 32.59 -6.90 -7.71
C TYR A 567 32.52 -5.90 -6.54
N GLN A 568 31.77 -6.26 -5.49
CA GLN A 568 31.66 -5.45 -4.28
C GLN A 568 32.97 -5.33 -3.49
N ASP A 569 33.94 -6.23 -3.67
CA ASP A 569 35.28 -6.18 -3.04
C ASP A 569 35.23 -5.90 -1.53
N ALA A 570 34.63 -6.82 -0.80
CA ALA A 570 34.53 -6.78 0.65
C ALA A 570 35.83 -7.29 1.32
N ASP A 571 35.92 -7.20 2.64
CA ASP A 571 37.04 -7.72 3.42
C ASP A 571 36.83 -9.19 3.82
N ILE A 572 35.58 -9.55 4.10
CA ILE A 572 35.13 -10.88 4.53
C ILE A 572 34.10 -11.42 3.56
N TYR A 573 34.32 -12.63 3.04
CA TYR A 573 33.41 -13.34 2.14
C TYR A 573 32.80 -14.56 2.83
N LEU A 574 31.47 -14.65 2.81
CA LEU A 574 30.70 -15.76 3.37
C LEU A 574 29.96 -16.49 2.25
N PHE A 575 30.41 -17.69 1.93
CA PHE A 575 29.82 -18.55 0.91
C PHE A 575 29.02 -19.68 1.55
N ASP A 576 27.72 -19.76 1.26
CA ASP A 576 26.84 -20.83 1.74
C ASP A 576 26.57 -21.83 0.61
N ASP A 577 27.38 -22.88 0.52
CA ASP A 577 27.28 -23.94 -0.50
C ASP A 577 27.21 -23.45 -1.96
N PRO A 578 28.16 -22.61 -2.40
CA PRO A 578 28.04 -21.85 -3.64
C PRO A 578 28.26 -22.67 -4.92
N PHE A 579 28.69 -23.93 -4.81
CA PHE A 579 29.04 -24.78 -5.95
C PHE A 579 28.03 -25.91 -6.20
N SER A 580 26.95 -25.96 -5.41
CA SER A 580 25.95 -27.04 -5.49
C SER A 580 25.14 -27.05 -6.79
N ALA A 581 24.91 -25.88 -7.39
CA ALA A 581 24.09 -25.71 -8.60
C ALA A 581 24.89 -25.69 -9.92
N VAL A 582 26.22 -25.87 -9.86
CA VAL A 582 27.11 -25.87 -11.03
C VAL A 582 27.70 -27.25 -11.26
N ASP A 583 28.03 -27.56 -12.51
CA ASP A 583 28.75 -28.79 -12.84
C ASP A 583 30.17 -28.80 -12.23
N ALA A 584 30.75 -29.98 -12.07
CA ALA A 584 32.04 -30.16 -11.39
C ALA A 584 33.20 -29.38 -12.04
N HIS A 585 33.23 -29.29 -13.38
CA HIS A 585 34.27 -28.55 -14.10
C HIS A 585 34.16 -27.04 -13.84
N THR A 586 32.96 -26.48 -13.98
CA THR A 586 32.71 -25.08 -13.66
C THR A 586 32.93 -24.78 -12.18
N GLY A 587 32.50 -25.67 -11.28
CA GLY A 587 32.75 -25.54 -9.84
C GLY A 587 34.24 -25.47 -9.50
N SER A 588 35.04 -26.34 -10.10
CA SER A 588 36.50 -26.36 -9.93
C SER A 588 37.17 -25.09 -10.47
N HIS A 589 36.71 -24.59 -11.63
CA HIS A 589 37.17 -23.32 -12.18
C HIS A 589 36.85 -22.15 -11.26
N LEU A 590 35.61 -22.04 -10.77
CA LEU A 590 35.19 -20.99 -9.82
C LEU A 590 35.99 -21.06 -8.53
N PHE A 591 36.23 -22.26 -7.99
CA PHE A 591 37.05 -22.43 -6.80
C PHE A 591 38.48 -21.92 -7.01
N LYS A 592 39.09 -22.28 -8.13
CA LYS A 592 40.46 -21.88 -8.45
C LYS A 592 40.57 -20.37 -8.75
N GLU A 593 39.80 -19.86 -9.69
CA GLU A 593 39.95 -18.48 -10.16
C GLU A 593 39.34 -17.46 -9.18
N CYS A 594 38.18 -17.76 -8.58
CA CYS A 594 37.55 -16.84 -7.64
C CYS A 594 38.11 -16.96 -6.22
N LEU A 595 38.09 -18.15 -5.60
CA LEU A 595 38.50 -18.31 -4.21
C LEU A 595 40.02 -18.31 -4.03
N LEU A 596 40.76 -19.06 -4.85
CA LEU A 596 42.23 -19.13 -4.73
C LEU A 596 42.96 -18.02 -5.49
N GLY A 597 42.33 -17.42 -6.51
CA GLY A 597 42.87 -16.32 -7.30
C GLY A 597 42.46 -14.96 -6.76
N LEU A 598 41.29 -14.46 -7.17
CA LEU A 598 40.85 -13.10 -6.86
C LEU A 598 40.68 -12.81 -5.36
N LEU A 599 40.32 -13.82 -4.56
CA LEU A 599 40.14 -13.69 -3.12
C LEU A 599 41.35 -14.15 -2.30
N ALA A 600 42.52 -14.35 -2.92
CA ALA A 600 43.70 -14.90 -2.25
C ALA A 600 44.15 -14.11 -1.00
N SER A 601 43.98 -12.80 -0.99
CA SER A 601 44.37 -11.93 0.13
C SER A 601 43.21 -11.60 1.08
N LYS A 602 42.00 -12.12 0.82
CA LYS A 602 40.77 -11.79 1.58
C LYS A 602 40.45 -12.90 2.58
N THR A 603 39.69 -12.56 3.62
CA THR A 603 39.17 -13.59 4.54
C THR A 603 37.96 -14.25 3.91
N VAL A 604 37.98 -15.58 3.77
CA VAL A 604 36.91 -16.35 3.11
C VAL A 604 36.42 -17.46 4.03
N ILE A 605 35.13 -17.49 4.33
CA ILE A 605 34.47 -18.63 4.95
C ILE A 605 33.54 -19.26 3.91
N TYR A 606 33.74 -20.54 3.61
CA TYR A 606 32.89 -21.27 2.67
C TYR A 606 32.35 -22.56 3.27
N VAL A 607 31.03 -22.72 3.20
CA VAL A 607 30.34 -23.96 3.50
C VAL A 607 30.39 -24.82 2.24
N THR A 608 30.83 -26.06 2.38
CA THR A 608 30.84 -27.02 1.28
C THR A 608 30.47 -28.43 1.76
N HIS A 609 29.72 -29.13 0.93
CA HIS A 609 29.48 -30.57 1.07
C HIS A 609 30.48 -31.41 0.27
N GLN A 610 31.25 -30.77 -0.62
CA GLN A 610 32.23 -31.43 -1.48
C GLN A 610 33.58 -31.49 -0.75
N VAL A 611 34.05 -32.70 -0.50
CA VAL A 611 35.31 -32.98 0.22
C VAL A 611 36.53 -32.48 -0.55
N GLU A 612 36.43 -32.41 -1.87
CA GLU A 612 37.49 -31.99 -2.80
C GLU A 612 38.01 -30.57 -2.52
N PHE A 613 37.18 -29.69 -1.95
CA PHE A 613 37.54 -28.30 -1.65
C PHE A 613 38.11 -28.09 -0.24
N LEU A 614 38.13 -29.12 0.62
CA LEU A 614 38.64 -29.01 1.99
C LEU A 614 40.17 -28.85 2.10
N PRO A 615 41.00 -29.56 1.31
CA PRO A 615 42.46 -29.49 1.47
C PRO A 615 43.09 -28.12 1.23
N SER A 616 42.38 -27.21 0.55
CA SER A 616 42.86 -25.86 0.25
C SER A 616 42.52 -24.83 1.35
N ALA A 617 41.85 -25.25 2.43
CA ALA A 617 41.51 -24.39 3.56
C ALA A 617 42.67 -24.30 4.56
N ASP A 618 42.87 -23.12 5.13
CA ASP A 618 43.84 -22.89 6.21
C ASP A 618 43.27 -23.37 7.56
N LEU A 619 41.93 -23.39 7.70
CA LEU A 619 41.21 -23.92 8.85
C LEU A 619 39.95 -24.68 8.41
N ILE A 620 39.69 -25.85 8.98
CA ILE A 620 38.47 -26.62 8.74
C ILE A 620 37.64 -26.66 10.03
N LEU A 621 36.41 -26.15 9.96
CA LEU A 621 35.41 -26.22 11.02
C LEU A 621 34.42 -27.35 10.71
N MET A 622 34.42 -28.39 11.55
CA MET A 622 33.52 -29.53 11.39
C MET A 622 32.31 -29.41 12.31
N SER A 623 31.13 -29.47 11.68
CA SER A 623 29.82 -29.33 12.29
C SER A 623 29.22 -30.72 12.54
N ASN A 624 29.35 -31.22 13.78
CA ASN A 624 28.76 -32.50 14.21
C ASN A 624 27.37 -32.29 14.83
N GLU A 625 26.55 -33.35 14.93
CA GLU A 625 25.32 -33.32 15.74
C GLU A 625 25.59 -32.90 17.21
N ARG A 626 26.86 -33.03 17.63
CA ARG A 626 27.48 -32.47 18.84
C ARG A 626 28.12 -31.09 18.63
N TRP A 627 27.43 -30.09 18.10
CA TRP A 627 27.61 -28.74 18.67
C TRP A 627 26.98 -28.67 20.07
N LYS A 628 26.15 -29.66 20.43
CA LYS A 628 25.38 -29.70 21.67
C LYS A 628 26.23 -29.86 22.94
N ASP A 629 27.44 -30.43 22.86
CA ASP A 629 28.22 -30.91 24.00
C ASP A 629 29.74 -30.66 23.86
N HIS A 630 30.19 -29.43 23.57
CA HIS A 630 31.59 -28.95 23.35
C HIS A 630 32.00 -28.86 21.87
N ALA A 631 32.36 -27.65 21.43
CA ALA A 631 33.01 -27.41 20.16
C ALA A 631 34.53 -27.40 20.36
N ILE A 632 35.24 -28.32 19.71
CA ILE A 632 36.58 -28.17 19.11
C ILE A 632 37.01 -29.58 18.69
N GLY A 633 37.00 -29.83 17.39
CA GLY A 633 37.96 -30.73 16.76
C GLY A 633 38.80 -29.90 15.82
N LYS A 634 39.93 -29.35 16.29
CA LYS A 634 41.01 -28.91 15.38
C LYS A 634 41.54 -30.16 14.71
N VAL A 635 40.95 -30.57 13.59
CA VAL A 635 41.50 -31.67 12.80
C VAL A 635 42.57 -31.08 11.91
N SER A 636 43.82 -31.13 12.38
CA SER A 636 44.98 -31.04 11.50
C SER A 636 44.91 -32.20 10.50
N LEU A 637 45.18 -31.93 9.23
CA LEU A 637 45.06 -32.83 8.06
C LEU A 637 45.79 -34.19 8.17
N HIS A 638 46.48 -34.50 9.26
CA HIS A 638 47.16 -35.77 9.49
C HIS A 638 46.28 -36.94 9.97
N HIS A 639 44.97 -36.75 10.16
CA HIS A 639 44.07 -37.83 10.63
C HIS A 639 42.94 -38.21 9.66
N ILE A 640 42.99 -37.74 8.40
CA ILE A 640 42.07 -38.18 7.35
C ILE A 640 42.89 -38.68 6.16
N TYR A 641 43.43 -39.89 6.28
CA TYR A 641 43.82 -40.76 5.17
C TYR A 641 43.63 -42.21 5.60
#